data_AF-A0A132CD40-F1
#
_entry.id   AF-A0A132CD40-F1
#
_cell.length_a   1.000
_cell.length_b   1.000
_cell.length_c   1.000
_cell.angle_alpha   90.00
_cell.angle_beta   90.00
_cell.angle_gamma   90.00
#
_symmetry.space_group_name_H-M   'P 1'
#
loop_
_entity.id
_entity.type
_entity.pdbx_description
1 polymer ?
#
loop_
_entity_poly.entity_id
_entity_poly.type
_entity_poly.pdbx_seq_one_letter_code
_entity_poly.pdbx_strand_id
1 'polypeptide(L)'
;MNPHYLAFIDLGKALARDKGLQWDMPLDDAGAAQDEVGWNLTVAAGDVPPPTHYLRDLGTDVKALAIVNAERVARGLAPLARRPLSAAWQDLVKAAVAEQLLFRRNTTGYVAQCIARPLRVIATCVDKEPWDLTVDDLRVAVRIGKAIQATGKLGDLVVGIVKVVLDAQHICDAGPLYSSLAVPRMKGKSAIKAKHTWSPDELRGDLEARKRGERLPERRAFWELTRIVMTEKPRTFIDDLRFAAMRALIVTGMRAGEVALLPIDWKRERAYLDSKGRPAGESGGISTSLMVRHFAEKQQEDESDSRVLREGTQPVPEMFRTLLTETLDHVARITEPLRATLKLQCETGRLLPWYPLDSVVPVIEIYTRLMGNPFWSKIEREPFIERYREGFDPAVLAELHEYQHERRRSGELMLDMAVYQFGNRLKTAMLEGETSLRFRHGDGSPINLLERMEWHATHLHIGELEEHIRLTTPTKVSDLTPLPLASSSVQPWEFLFVQPKRSLAEERNDGLCDVTRYMAVNRPDPSFIGQALGDAKHLPSLFEKYGQTDEDRALKIESHMLRHLQNTELFRLGVADTIISKRFNRRSVAQSYEYDHRSLAEDLEQIEIPQDIEIMLGEKASTVARLIKGGKARGPIVDAFQRIQATDGDAAAYEYLRAEADGFHATPYGHCLNSFTVDPCPKHLECFADCRHLSATELPEHRRNLVRLEGKFQLALETIRARPSTSIGWKNQLEHAEKRLAGVQKLLATAPGEHPFPDGIDLSLPPQRGVLDD
;
A
#
# COMPACT_ATOMS: atom_id res chain seq x y z
N MET A 1 -38.83 -12.06 -2.91
CA MET A 1 -37.71 -13.01 -3.17
C MET A 1 -37.80 -13.51 -4.60
N ASN A 2 -36.82 -13.16 -5.43
CA ASN A 2 -36.80 -13.47 -6.85
C ASN A 2 -36.04 -14.79 -7.14
N PRO A 3 -36.22 -15.41 -8.33
CA PRO A 3 -35.59 -16.69 -8.66
C PRO A 3 -34.06 -16.62 -8.79
N HIS A 4 -33.51 -15.46 -9.15
CA HIS A 4 -32.06 -15.28 -9.30
C HIS A 4 -31.34 -15.32 -7.94
N TYR A 5 -31.92 -14.67 -6.92
CA TYR A 5 -31.48 -14.76 -5.54
C TYR A 5 -31.46 -16.23 -5.08
N LEU A 6 -32.55 -16.97 -5.27
CA LEU A 6 -32.63 -18.37 -4.88
C LEU A 6 -31.54 -19.22 -5.55
N ALA A 7 -31.39 -19.09 -6.87
CA ALA A 7 -30.36 -19.81 -7.62
C ALA A 7 -28.94 -19.49 -7.13
N PHE A 8 -28.67 -18.23 -6.78
CA PHE A 8 -27.37 -17.83 -6.23
C PHE A 8 -27.12 -18.42 -4.83
N ILE A 9 -28.14 -18.48 -3.98
CA ILE A 9 -28.04 -19.14 -2.67
C ILE A 9 -27.82 -20.65 -2.84
N ASP A 10 -28.50 -21.29 -3.77
CA ASP A 10 -28.34 -22.73 -4.04
C ASP A 10 -26.93 -23.05 -4.57
N LEU A 11 -26.37 -22.20 -5.43
CA LEU A 11 -24.97 -22.28 -5.83
C LEU A 11 -24.03 -22.18 -4.62
N GLY A 12 -24.24 -21.19 -3.74
CA GLY A 12 -23.46 -21.01 -2.52
C GLY A 12 -23.54 -22.24 -1.61
N LYS A 13 -24.74 -22.80 -1.41
CA LYS A 13 -24.97 -24.02 -0.62
C LYS A 13 -24.25 -25.23 -1.20
N ALA A 14 -24.26 -25.39 -2.52
CA ALA A 14 -23.54 -26.46 -3.20
C ALA A 14 -22.02 -26.34 -2.97
N LEU A 15 -21.45 -25.15 -3.22
CA LEU A 15 -20.02 -24.88 -3.02
C LEU A 15 -19.58 -25.10 -1.56
N ALA A 16 -20.40 -24.65 -0.60
CA ALA A 16 -20.13 -24.85 0.82
C ALA A 16 -20.15 -26.35 1.20
N ARG A 17 -21.16 -27.09 0.71
CA ARG A 17 -21.29 -28.53 0.95
C ARG A 17 -20.10 -29.32 0.40
N ASP A 18 -19.64 -28.97 -0.80
CA ASP A 18 -18.47 -29.62 -1.43
C ASP A 18 -17.18 -29.42 -0.62
N LYS A 19 -17.11 -28.36 0.20
CA LYS A 19 -16.00 -28.09 1.11
C LYS A 19 -16.26 -28.51 2.56
N GLY A 20 -17.35 -29.23 2.82
CA GLY A 20 -17.73 -29.67 4.17
C GLY A 20 -18.09 -28.52 5.12
N LEU A 21 -18.43 -27.34 4.59
CA LEU A 21 -18.84 -26.19 5.40
C LEU A 21 -20.33 -26.30 5.75
N GLN A 22 -20.66 -26.14 7.03
CA GLN A 22 -22.05 -26.11 7.47
C GLN A 22 -22.71 -24.79 7.08
N TRP A 23 -23.82 -24.86 6.34
CA TRP A 23 -24.53 -23.66 5.88
C TRP A 23 -25.26 -22.92 7.01
N ASP A 24 -25.84 -23.69 7.93
CA ASP A 24 -26.45 -23.15 9.13
C ASP A 24 -25.36 -22.75 10.13
N MET A 25 -25.49 -21.56 10.69
CA MET A 25 -24.46 -20.94 11.52
C MET A 25 -25.15 -20.31 12.72
N PRO A 26 -25.33 -21.04 13.84
CA PRO A 26 -25.88 -20.49 15.08
C PRO A 26 -25.12 -19.23 15.52
N LEU A 27 -25.86 -18.13 15.70
CA LEU A 27 -25.32 -16.81 16.07
C LEU A 27 -25.78 -16.40 17.47
N ASP A 28 -24.95 -15.63 18.16
CA ASP A 28 -25.32 -14.90 19.37
C ASP A 28 -26.21 -13.66 19.05
N ASP A 29 -26.66 -12.97 20.10
CA ASP A 29 -27.49 -11.76 19.99
C ASP A 29 -26.81 -10.60 19.24
N ALA A 30 -25.49 -10.66 19.04
CA ALA A 30 -24.71 -9.68 18.31
C ALA A 30 -24.48 -10.08 16.83
N GLY A 31 -24.90 -11.29 16.43
CA GLY A 31 -24.69 -11.87 15.10
C GLY A 31 -23.34 -12.54 14.91
N ALA A 32 -22.61 -12.85 15.98
CA ALA A 32 -21.37 -13.61 15.91
C ALA A 32 -21.62 -15.10 16.14
N ALA A 33 -20.99 -15.94 15.32
CA ALA A 33 -21.00 -17.38 15.47
C ALA A 33 -20.21 -17.80 16.71
N GLN A 34 -20.68 -18.88 17.35
CA GLN A 34 -19.92 -19.58 18.39
C GLN A 34 -18.58 -20.07 17.83
N ASP A 35 -17.61 -20.29 18.72
CA ASP A 35 -16.30 -20.80 18.29
C ASP A 35 -16.46 -22.17 17.61
N GLU A 36 -15.60 -22.44 16.62
CA GLU A 36 -15.63 -23.62 15.73
C GLU A 36 -16.80 -23.71 14.73
N VAL A 37 -17.85 -22.91 14.89
CA VAL A 37 -19.00 -22.88 13.95
C VAL A 37 -18.73 -22.00 12.72
N GLY A 38 -18.05 -20.86 12.92
CA GLY A 38 -17.73 -19.93 11.83
C GLY A 38 -16.84 -20.56 10.75
N TRP A 39 -17.03 -20.17 9.48
CA TRP A 39 -16.24 -20.73 8.39
C TRP A 39 -14.80 -20.24 8.46
N ASN A 40 -13.86 -21.18 8.59
CA ASN A 40 -12.45 -20.90 8.40
C ASN A 40 -12.15 -20.80 6.89
N LEU A 41 -12.13 -19.58 6.36
CA LEU A 41 -11.94 -19.33 4.93
C LEU A 41 -10.56 -19.77 4.47
N THR A 42 -9.55 -19.61 5.31
CA THR A 42 -8.18 -20.08 5.05
C THR A 42 -8.15 -21.59 4.84
N VAL A 43 -8.76 -22.36 5.74
CA VAL A 43 -8.84 -23.82 5.62
C VAL A 43 -9.70 -24.23 4.41
N ALA A 44 -10.86 -23.60 4.21
CA ALA A 44 -11.77 -23.94 3.11
C ALA A 44 -11.13 -23.75 1.72
N ALA A 45 -10.30 -22.71 1.57
CA ALA A 45 -9.54 -22.42 0.37
C ALA A 45 -8.23 -23.24 0.26
N GLY A 46 -7.84 -23.96 1.31
CA GLY A 46 -6.51 -24.57 1.42
C GLY A 46 -5.38 -23.53 1.38
N ASP A 47 -5.65 -22.31 1.83
CA ASP A 47 -4.70 -21.20 1.89
C ASP A 47 -3.75 -21.37 3.09
N VAL A 48 -2.60 -20.70 3.07
CA VAL A 48 -1.52 -20.96 4.03
C VAL A 48 -1.45 -19.85 5.09
N PRO A 49 -1.86 -20.11 6.35
CA PRO A 49 -1.80 -19.10 7.41
C PRO A 49 -0.35 -18.75 7.80
N PRO A 50 -0.11 -17.62 8.49
CA PRO A 50 -1.02 -16.49 8.74
C PRO A 50 -1.05 -15.46 7.59
N PRO A 51 -2.06 -14.56 7.55
CA PRO A 51 -3.20 -14.46 8.47
C PRO A 51 -4.28 -15.51 8.21
N THR A 52 -4.95 -15.95 9.28
CA THR A 52 -6.14 -16.79 9.18
C THR A 52 -7.39 -15.91 9.09
N HIS A 53 -8.21 -16.14 8.06
CA HIS A 53 -9.45 -15.40 7.84
C HIS A 53 -10.66 -16.27 8.12
N TYR A 54 -11.65 -15.69 8.81
CA TYR A 54 -12.90 -16.36 9.17
C TYR A 54 -14.11 -15.56 8.71
N LEU A 55 -15.15 -16.26 8.26
CA LEU A 55 -16.51 -15.74 8.23
C LEU A 55 -17.21 -16.25 9.49
N ARG A 56 -17.18 -15.43 10.55
CA ARG A 56 -17.82 -15.73 11.84
C ARG A 56 -18.79 -14.66 12.33
N ASP A 57 -18.86 -13.52 11.66
CA ASP A 57 -19.68 -12.39 12.11
C ASP A 57 -20.62 -11.99 10.97
N LEU A 58 -21.89 -12.34 11.17
CA LEU A 58 -23.03 -12.09 10.30
C LEU A 58 -24.00 -11.11 10.97
N GLY A 59 -23.51 -10.29 11.90
CA GLY A 59 -24.23 -9.17 12.49
C GLY A 59 -23.97 -7.84 11.78
N THR A 60 -24.71 -6.81 12.19
CA THR A 60 -24.50 -5.42 11.74
C THR A 60 -23.04 -4.97 11.90
N ASP A 61 -22.47 -4.27 10.91
CA ASP A 61 -21.10 -3.73 10.98
C ASP A 61 -21.02 -2.64 12.05
N VAL A 62 -20.11 -2.82 13.01
CA VAL A 62 -20.00 -1.96 14.21
C VAL A 62 -19.75 -0.49 13.85
N LYS A 63 -18.93 -0.23 12.82
CA LYS A 63 -18.57 1.15 12.46
C LYS A 63 -19.67 1.81 11.64
N ALA A 64 -20.31 1.08 10.73
CA ALA A 64 -21.48 1.56 10.01
C ALA A 64 -22.63 1.86 10.98
N LEU A 65 -22.90 0.95 11.92
CA LEU A 65 -23.96 1.11 12.93
C LEU A 65 -23.73 2.35 13.81
N ALA A 66 -22.49 2.64 14.19
CA ALA A 66 -22.16 3.85 14.96
C ALA A 66 -22.56 5.13 14.22
N ILE A 67 -22.29 5.21 12.91
CA ILE A 67 -22.68 6.37 12.08
C ILE A 67 -24.20 6.42 11.91
N VAL A 68 -24.85 5.29 11.62
CA VAL A 68 -26.32 5.22 11.54
C VAL A 68 -26.97 5.70 12.83
N ASN A 69 -26.46 5.25 13.98
CA ASN A 69 -26.99 5.65 15.28
C ASN A 69 -26.75 7.13 15.59
N ALA A 70 -25.62 7.70 15.20
CA ALA A 70 -25.39 9.13 15.32
C ALA A 70 -26.44 9.94 14.52
N GLU A 71 -26.75 9.52 13.30
CA GLU A 71 -27.79 10.16 12.49
C GLU A 71 -29.20 9.96 13.05
N ARG A 72 -29.50 8.80 13.63
CA ARG A 72 -30.78 8.52 14.28
C ARG A 72 -30.99 9.40 15.51
N VAL A 73 -29.98 9.51 16.37
CA VAL A 73 -30.02 10.36 17.56
C VAL A 73 -30.21 11.83 17.15
N ALA A 74 -29.52 12.29 16.10
CA ALA A 74 -29.71 13.65 15.58
C ALA A 74 -31.14 13.92 15.05
N ARG A 75 -31.88 12.87 14.67
CA ARG A 75 -33.28 12.93 14.24
C ARG A 75 -34.29 12.62 15.37
N GLY A 76 -33.83 12.50 16.63
CA GLY A 76 -34.68 12.17 17.77
C GLY A 76 -35.16 10.72 17.80
N LEU A 77 -34.52 9.82 17.07
CA LEU A 77 -34.83 8.38 17.04
C LEU A 77 -33.92 7.61 18.00
N ALA A 78 -34.46 6.54 18.60
CA ALA A 78 -33.67 5.65 19.45
C ALA A 78 -32.56 4.94 18.65
N PRO A 79 -31.35 4.76 19.22
CA PRO A 79 -30.27 4.03 18.58
C PRO A 79 -30.63 2.55 18.44
N LEU A 80 -30.15 1.94 17.36
CA LEU A 80 -30.30 0.52 17.10
C LEU A 80 -29.22 -0.27 17.86
N ALA A 81 -29.62 -1.37 18.48
CA ALA A 81 -28.70 -2.33 19.05
C ALA A 81 -28.00 -3.13 17.93
N ARG A 82 -26.80 -3.64 18.23
CA ARG A 82 -26.16 -4.65 17.37
C ARG A 82 -27.04 -5.90 17.38
N ARG A 83 -27.27 -6.47 16.20
CA ARG A 83 -28.11 -7.67 16.02
C ARG A 83 -27.60 -8.53 14.85
N PRO A 84 -28.01 -9.82 14.79
CA PRO A 84 -27.86 -10.62 13.57
C PRO A 84 -28.53 -9.93 12.38
N LEU A 85 -27.94 -10.05 11.20
CA LEU A 85 -28.61 -9.66 9.95
C LEU A 85 -29.83 -10.58 9.69
N SER A 86 -30.75 -10.17 8.81
CA SER A 86 -31.86 -11.05 8.41
C SER A 86 -31.34 -12.34 7.80
N ALA A 87 -32.13 -13.43 7.87
CA ALA A 87 -31.74 -14.72 7.28
C ALA A 87 -31.35 -14.59 5.80
N ALA A 88 -32.05 -13.74 5.04
CA ALA A 88 -31.74 -13.54 3.63
C ALA A 88 -30.41 -12.79 3.40
N TRP A 89 -30.08 -11.81 4.26
CA TRP A 89 -28.77 -11.15 4.23
C TRP A 89 -27.64 -12.09 4.65
N GLN A 90 -27.86 -12.92 5.67
CA GLN A 90 -26.89 -13.93 6.08
C GLN A 90 -26.61 -14.92 4.93
N ASP A 91 -27.65 -15.42 4.27
CA ASP A 91 -27.52 -16.33 3.14
C ASP A 91 -26.81 -15.66 1.95
N LEU A 92 -27.10 -14.39 1.65
CA LEU A 92 -26.40 -13.66 0.59
C LEU A 92 -24.91 -13.48 0.88
N VAL A 93 -24.55 -13.12 2.12
CA VAL A 93 -23.15 -12.98 2.52
C VAL A 93 -22.42 -14.32 2.40
N LYS A 94 -23.01 -15.42 2.88
CA LYS A 94 -22.44 -16.77 2.76
C LYS A 94 -22.28 -17.19 1.31
N ALA A 95 -23.30 -16.97 0.46
CA ALA A 95 -23.25 -17.31 -0.96
C ALA A 95 -22.19 -16.52 -1.72
N ALA A 96 -22.11 -15.21 -1.50
CA ALA A 96 -21.09 -14.36 -2.10
C ALA A 96 -19.68 -14.73 -1.65
N VAL A 97 -19.50 -15.08 -0.37
CA VAL A 97 -18.21 -15.58 0.14
C VAL A 97 -17.84 -16.91 -0.52
N ALA A 98 -18.78 -17.85 -0.61
CA ALA A 98 -18.55 -19.16 -1.21
C ALA A 98 -18.20 -19.04 -2.71
N GLU A 99 -18.96 -18.26 -3.50
CA GLU A 99 -18.68 -18.06 -4.92
C GLU A 99 -17.34 -17.35 -5.15
N GLN A 100 -17.07 -16.26 -4.42
CA GLN A 100 -15.84 -15.51 -4.60
C GLN A 100 -14.59 -16.28 -4.14
N LEU A 101 -14.71 -17.10 -3.09
CA LEU A 101 -13.59 -17.86 -2.54
C LEU A 101 -13.37 -19.19 -3.29
N LEU A 102 -14.43 -19.96 -3.50
CA LEU A 102 -14.32 -21.36 -3.94
C LEU A 102 -14.45 -21.52 -5.46
N PHE A 103 -15.25 -20.66 -6.09
CA PHE A 103 -15.43 -20.67 -7.54
C PHE A 103 -14.46 -19.70 -8.24
N ARG A 104 -14.43 -18.43 -7.82
CA ARG A 104 -13.52 -17.41 -8.39
C ARG A 104 -12.09 -17.49 -7.87
N ARG A 105 -11.82 -18.25 -6.81
CA ARG A 105 -10.48 -18.48 -6.22
C ARG A 105 -9.75 -17.19 -5.81
N ASN A 106 -10.52 -16.18 -5.38
CA ASN A 106 -9.95 -14.96 -4.81
C ASN A 106 -9.30 -15.23 -3.45
N THR A 107 -8.35 -14.38 -3.06
CA THR A 107 -7.65 -14.53 -1.79
C THR A 107 -8.60 -14.35 -0.60
N THR A 108 -8.32 -15.08 0.47
CA THR A 108 -9.11 -15.10 1.70
C THR A 108 -9.27 -13.70 2.33
N GLY A 109 -8.20 -12.91 2.35
CA GLY A 109 -8.21 -11.51 2.78
C GLY A 109 -9.08 -10.60 1.92
N TYR A 110 -9.06 -10.79 0.58
CA TYR A 110 -9.95 -10.06 -0.32
C TYR A 110 -11.42 -10.40 -0.05
N VAL A 111 -11.76 -11.69 0.07
CA VAL A 111 -13.14 -12.11 0.32
C VAL A 111 -13.65 -11.57 1.66
N ALA A 112 -12.84 -11.64 2.72
CA ALA A 112 -13.23 -11.10 4.03
C ALA A 112 -13.44 -9.58 4.01
N GLN A 113 -12.51 -8.82 3.42
CA GLN A 113 -12.50 -7.35 3.51
C GLN A 113 -13.26 -6.63 2.39
N CYS A 114 -13.32 -7.22 1.21
CA CYS A 114 -13.89 -6.61 0.01
C CYS A 114 -15.22 -7.23 -0.41
N ILE A 115 -15.60 -8.41 0.11
CA ILE A 115 -16.90 -9.05 -0.18
C ILE A 115 -17.80 -9.08 1.05
N ALA A 116 -17.40 -9.81 2.10
CA ALA A 116 -18.24 -10.03 3.27
C ALA A 116 -18.55 -8.71 4.01
N ARG A 117 -17.50 -7.93 4.32
CA ARG A 117 -17.67 -6.68 5.08
C ARG A 117 -18.53 -5.64 4.35
N PRO A 118 -18.33 -5.31 3.07
CA PRO A 118 -19.17 -4.31 2.40
C PRO A 118 -20.63 -4.75 2.26
N LEU A 119 -20.91 -6.05 2.05
CA LEU A 119 -22.30 -6.58 2.09
C LEU A 119 -22.94 -6.34 3.46
N ARG A 120 -22.21 -6.61 4.55
CA ARG A 120 -22.68 -6.32 5.91
C ARG A 120 -22.91 -4.82 6.14
N VAL A 121 -22.08 -3.95 5.56
CA VAL A 121 -22.28 -2.49 5.61
C VAL A 121 -23.60 -2.12 4.94
N ILE A 122 -23.89 -2.64 3.74
CA ILE A 122 -25.18 -2.39 3.06
C ILE A 122 -26.33 -2.84 3.95
N ALA A 123 -26.29 -4.08 4.43
CA ALA A 123 -27.31 -4.67 5.30
C ALA A 123 -27.51 -3.91 6.62
N THR A 124 -26.49 -3.21 7.11
CA THR A 124 -26.58 -2.38 8.33
C THR A 124 -27.27 -1.04 8.07
N CYS A 125 -27.25 -0.55 6.83
CA CYS A 125 -27.77 0.77 6.48
C CYS A 125 -29.25 0.74 6.07
N VAL A 126 -29.85 -0.45 5.92
CA VAL A 126 -31.18 -0.65 5.35
C VAL A 126 -32.00 -1.59 6.23
N ASP A 127 -33.32 -1.38 6.27
CA ASP A 127 -34.28 -2.29 6.90
C ASP A 127 -35.01 -3.16 5.85
N LYS A 128 -34.40 -3.37 4.67
CA LYS A 128 -34.97 -4.12 3.54
C LYS A 128 -34.21 -5.41 3.29
N GLU A 129 -34.90 -6.38 2.68
CA GLU A 129 -34.27 -7.61 2.19
C GLU A 129 -33.49 -7.36 0.89
N PRO A 130 -32.50 -8.22 0.53
CA PRO A 130 -31.57 -7.92 -0.56
C PRO A 130 -32.22 -7.66 -1.92
N TRP A 131 -33.32 -8.34 -2.25
CA TRP A 131 -34.01 -8.18 -3.52
C TRP A 131 -34.81 -6.86 -3.62
N ASP A 132 -35.16 -6.25 -2.49
CA ASP A 132 -35.97 -5.01 -2.42
C ASP A 132 -35.10 -3.73 -2.40
N LEU A 133 -33.79 -3.86 -2.57
CA LEU A 133 -32.86 -2.73 -2.57
C LEU A 133 -33.08 -1.80 -3.76
N THR A 134 -33.03 -0.49 -3.49
CA THR A 134 -33.08 0.56 -4.52
C THR A 134 -31.76 1.32 -4.63
N VAL A 135 -31.66 2.18 -5.65
CA VAL A 135 -30.49 3.05 -5.86
C VAL A 135 -30.26 3.97 -4.68
N ASP A 136 -31.33 4.50 -4.06
CA ASP A 136 -31.20 5.43 -2.93
C ASP A 136 -30.72 4.75 -1.65
N ASP A 137 -31.16 3.52 -1.41
CA ASP A 137 -30.65 2.70 -0.30
C ASP A 137 -29.13 2.51 -0.42
N LEU A 138 -28.67 2.19 -1.64
CA LEU A 138 -27.26 2.00 -1.94
C LEU A 138 -26.46 3.32 -1.85
N ARG A 139 -27.02 4.47 -2.25
CA ARG A 139 -26.38 5.79 -2.05
C ARG A 139 -26.14 6.07 -0.56
N VAL A 140 -27.09 5.72 0.30
CA VAL A 140 -26.94 5.84 1.76
C VAL A 140 -25.79 4.96 2.25
N ALA A 141 -25.75 3.69 1.84
CA ALA A 141 -24.68 2.76 2.22
C ALA A 141 -23.30 3.22 1.73
N VAL A 142 -23.20 3.72 0.50
CA VAL A 142 -21.94 4.26 -0.06
C VAL A 142 -21.46 5.48 0.74
N ARG A 143 -22.35 6.42 1.04
CA ARG A 143 -22.05 7.60 1.86
C ARG A 143 -21.54 7.20 3.25
N ILE A 144 -22.23 6.29 3.93
CA ILE A 144 -21.82 5.78 5.25
C ILE A 144 -20.46 5.06 5.13
N GLY A 145 -20.29 4.20 4.14
CA GLY A 145 -19.02 3.53 3.85
C GLY A 145 -17.86 4.50 3.66
N LYS A 146 -18.07 5.61 2.95
CA LYS A 146 -17.06 6.68 2.80
C LYS A 146 -16.75 7.38 4.12
N ALA A 147 -17.74 7.59 4.98
CA ALA A 147 -17.54 8.26 6.27
C ALA A 147 -16.76 7.41 7.30
N ILE A 148 -16.73 6.07 7.16
CA ILE A 148 -16.01 5.17 8.08
C ILE A 148 -14.48 5.30 7.97
N GLN A 149 -13.95 5.68 6.81
CA GLN A 149 -12.51 5.76 6.56
C GLN A 149 -12.18 7.06 5.82
N ALA A 150 -11.17 7.80 6.28
CA ALA A 150 -10.76 9.06 5.65
C ALA A 150 -10.47 8.94 4.14
N THR A 151 -9.98 7.78 3.68
CA THR A 151 -9.70 7.51 2.27
C THR A 151 -10.95 7.25 1.42
N GLY A 152 -12.12 7.04 2.03
CA GLY A 152 -13.37 6.71 1.34
C GLY A 152 -13.43 5.30 0.73
N LYS A 153 -12.36 4.50 0.83
CA LYS A 153 -12.18 3.21 0.14
C LYS A 153 -13.28 2.19 0.43
N LEU A 154 -13.85 2.18 1.63
CA LEU A 154 -14.94 1.25 1.95
C LEU A 154 -16.24 1.56 1.19
N GLY A 155 -16.58 2.83 0.99
CA GLY A 155 -17.74 3.19 0.16
C GLY A 155 -17.52 2.84 -1.31
N ASP A 156 -16.29 2.97 -1.78
CA ASP A 156 -15.86 2.48 -3.09
C ASP A 156 -16.04 0.95 -3.19
N LEU A 157 -15.65 0.18 -2.17
CA LEU A 157 -15.89 -1.28 -2.15
C LEU A 157 -17.39 -1.63 -2.17
N VAL A 158 -18.23 -0.84 -1.49
CA VAL A 158 -19.70 -1.00 -1.55
C VAL A 158 -20.19 -0.85 -3.00
N VAL A 159 -19.73 0.19 -3.72
CA VAL A 159 -20.04 0.36 -5.16
C VAL A 159 -19.56 -0.83 -5.98
N GLY A 160 -18.37 -1.35 -5.69
CA GLY A 160 -17.84 -2.56 -6.32
C GLY A 160 -18.76 -3.77 -6.14
N ILE A 161 -19.31 -3.97 -4.94
CA ILE A 161 -20.22 -5.09 -4.63
C ILE A 161 -21.53 -5.01 -5.39
N VAL A 162 -22.07 -3.81 -5.60
CA VAL A 162 -23.25 -3.63 -6.45
C VAL A 162 -22.99 -4.19 -7.84
N LYS A 163 -21.82 -3.92 -8.41
CA LYS A 163 -21.44 -4.45 -9.73
C LYS A 163 -21.19 -5.96 -9.72
N VAL A 164 -20.35 -6.45 -8.81
CA VAL A 164 -19.80 -7.82 -8.89
C VAL A 164 -20.70 -8.90 -8.27
N VAL A 165 -21.61 -8.51 -7.37
CA VAL A 165 -22.54 -9.43 -6.71
C VAL A 165 -23.98 -9.09 -7.09
N LEU A 166 -24.45 -7.88 -6.76
CA LEU A 166 -25.89 -7.58 -6.87
C LEU A 166 -26.38 -7.57 -8.32
N ASP A 167 -25.76 -6.77 -9.20
CA ASP A 167 -26.15 -6.66 -10.61
C ASP A 167 -25.73 -7.91 -11.39
N ALA A 168 -24.50 -8.41 -11.19
CA ALA A 168 -23.98 -9.57 -11.92
C ALA A 168 -24.81 -10.84 -11.68
N GLN A 169 -25.44 -10.97 -10.51
CA GLN A 169 -26.28 -12.12 -10.16
C GLN A 169 -27.78 -11.76 -10.14
N HIS A 170 -28.16 -10.58 -10.64
CA HIS A 170 -29.55 -10.11 -10.67
C HIS A 170 -30.28 -10.25 -9.33
N ILE A 171 -29.58 -9.94 -8.22
CA ILE A 171 -30.09 -10.10 -6.86
C ILE A 171 -31.25 -9.15 -6.58
N CYS A 172 -31.18 -7.92 -7.07
CA CYS A 172 -32.18 -6.88 -6.81
C CYS A 172 -33.23 -6.80 -7.91
N ASP A 173 -34.50 -6.62 -7.53
CA ASP A 173 -35.62 -6.48 -8.46
C ASP A 173 -35.56 -5.15 -9.23
N ALA A 174 -34.97 -4.11 -8.62
CA ALA A 174 -34.84 -2.78 -9.20
C ALA A 174 -33.63 -2.61 -10.17
N GLY A 175 -33.09 -3.70 -10.73
CA GLY A 175 -31.81 -3.72 -11.45
C GLY A 175 -31.85 -3.33 -12.95
N PRO A 176 -30.68 -2.97 -13.53
CA PRO A 176 -29.36 -2.84 -12.91
C PRO A 176 -29.16 -1.52 -12.14
N LEU A 177 -28.55 -1.60 -10.95
CA LEU A 177 -28.42 -0.49 -10.01
C LEU A 177 -27.09 0.27 -10.15
N TYR A 178 -26.01 -0.39 -10.56
CA TYR A 178 -24.67 0.19 -10.62
C TYR A 178 -24.58 1.42 -11.52
N SER A 179 -25.20 1.35 -12.72
CA SER A 179 -25.23 2.48 -13.66
C SER A 179 -25.92 3.71 -13.09
N SER A 180 -26.87 3.52 -12.19
CA SER A 180 -27.72 4.56 -11.62
C SER A 180 -27.13 5.24 -10.39
N LEU A 181 -26.06 4.66 -9.81
CA LEU A 181 -25.37 5.25 -8.65
C LEU A 181 -24.55 6.52 -8.99
N ALA A 182 -24.38 6.83 -10.28
CA ALA A 182 -23.63 8.01 -10.77
C ALA A 182 -22.23 8.16 -10.14
N VAL A 183 -21.60 7.04 -9.77
CA VAL A 183 -20.24 7.03 -9.24
C VAL A 183 -19.27 7.08 -10.43
N PRO A 184 -18.18 7.87 -10.36
CA PRO A 184 -17.12 7.78 -11.36
C PRO A 184 -16.75 6.31 -11.56
N ARG A 185 -16.83 5.80 -12.80
CA ARG A 185 -16.63 4.37 -13.11
C ARG A 185 -15.45 3.84 -12.32
N MET A 186 -15.71 2.91 -11.39
CA MET A 186 -14.64 2.09 -10.84
C MET A 186 -14.02 1.33 -12.01
N LYS A 187 -12.79 1.69 -12.38
CA LYS A 187 -12.04 1.02 -13.44
C LYS A 187 -11.91 -0.46 -13.07
N GLY A 188 -12.79 -1.30 -13.61
CA GLY A 188 -12.69 -2.74 -13.47
C GLY A 188 -11.45 -3.21 -14.22
N LYS A 189 -10.77 -4.23 -13.66
CA LYS A 189 -9.64 -4.92 -14.31
C LYS A 189 -10.01 -5.71 -15.58
N SER A 190 -11.25 -5.62 -16.08
CA SER A 190 -11.66 -6.39 -17.25
C SER A 190 -11.21 -5.70 -18.53
N ALA A 191 -10.33 -6.38 -19.26
CA ALA A 191 -9.76 -6.00 -20.56
C ALA A 191 -9.15 -4.60 -20.57
N ILE A 192 -7.82 -4.53 -20.45
CA ILE A 192 -7.06 -3.34 -20.84
C ILE A 192 -7.35 -3.09 -22.32
N LYS A 193 -8.40 -2.32 -22.62
CA LYS A 193 -8.60 -1.75 -23.94
C LYS A 193 -7.34 -0.96 -24.26
N ALA A 194 -6.70 -1.26 -25.38
CA ALA A 194 -5.51 -0.53 -25.80
C ALA A 194 -5.84 0.97 -25.85
N LYS A 195 -4.98 1.81 -25.25
CA LYS A 195 -5.25 3.23 -24.97
C LYS A 195 -5.72 4.04 -26.18
N HIS A 196 -5.42 3.59 -27.40
CA HIS A 196 -5.91 4.19 -28.65
C HIS A 196 -7.43 4.07 -28.86
N THR A 197 -8.13 3.26 -28.07
CA THR A 197 -9.60 3.10 -28.12
C THR A 197 -10.34 3.88 -27.03
N TRP A 198 -9.63 4.65 -26.21
CA TRP A 198 -10.21 5.42 -25.11
C TRP A 198 -10.71 6.76 -25.62
N SER A 199 -11.77 7.28 -24.99
CA SER A 199 -12.19 8.64 -25.29
C SER A 199 -11.15 9.66 -24.79
N PRO A 200 -11.07 10.85 -25.39
CA PRO A 200 -10.17 11.92 -24.93
C PRO A 200 -10.33 12.26 -23.43
N ASP A 201 -11.57 12.22 -22.92
CA ASP A 201 -11.87 12.50 -21.52
C ASP A 201 -11.44 11.36 -20.58
N GLU A 202 -11.56 10.11 -21.01
CA GLU A 202 -11.05 8.95 -20.28
C GLU A 202 -9.51 8.97 -20.20
N LEU A 203 -8.85 9.46 -21.24
CA LEU A 203 -7.40 9.65 -21.28
C LEU A 203 -6.95 10.78 -20.33
N ARG A 204 -7.65 11.91 -20.37
CA ARG A 204 -7.37 13.10 -19.53
C ARG A 204 -7.59 12.83 -18.05
N GLY A 205 -8.72 12.22 -17.67
CA GLY A 205 -9.01 11.86 -16.28
C GLY A 205 -8.04 10.80 -15.70
N ASP A 206 -7.50 9.92 -16.54
CA ASP A 206 -6.45 8.98 -16.14
C ASP A 206 -5.10 9.68 -15.91
N LEU A 207 -4.74 10.63 -16.77
CA LEU A 207 -3.53 11.45 -16.63
C LEU A 207 -3.58 12.34 -15.38
N GLU A 208 -4.73 12.96 -15.09
CA GLU A 208 -4.94 13.75 -13.87
C GLU A 208 -4.91 12.88 -12.60
N ALA A 209 -5.53 11.68 -12.64
CA ALA A 209 -5.49 10.73 -11.53
C ALA A 209 -4.08 10.18 -11.28
N ARG A 210 -3.24 10.10 -12.33
CA ARG A 210 -1.81 9.81 -12.21
C ARG A 210 -1.10 10.97 -11.55
N LYS A 211 -1.29 12.23 -11.95
CA LYS A 211 -0.54 13.39 -11.41
C LYS A 211 -0.84 13.82 -9.96
N ARG A 212 -1.67 13.09 -9.19
CA ARG A 212 -1.93 13.45 -7.79
C ARG A 212 -0.66 13.27 -6.94
N GLY A 213 -0.15 14.38 -6.39
CA GLY A 213 1.03 14.42 -5.51
C GLY A 213 0.91 13.55 -4.24
N GLU A 214 -0.28 13.09 -3.89
CA GLU A 214 -0.57 12.17 -2.78
C GLU A 214 0.01 10.75 -2.97
N ARG A 215 0.43 10.37 -4.19
CA ARG A 215 0.98 9.02 -4.47
C ARG A 215 2.49 8.92 -4.31
N LEU A 216 3.18 10.05 -4.28
CA LEU A 216 4.60 10.13 -3.99
C LEU A 216 4.78 10.40 -2.49
N PRO A 217 5.85 9.88 -1.87
CA PRO A 217 6.12 10.20 -0.48
C PRO A 217 6.47 11.69 -0.35
N GLU A 218 6.07 12.29 0.77
CA GLU A 218 6.59 13.61 1.11
C GLU A 218 8.12 13.55 1.18
N ARG A 219 8.80 14.56 0.63
CA ARG A 219 10.27 14.61 0.59
C ARG A 219 10.88 14.45 1.99
N ARG A 220 10.30 15.09 3.01
CA ARG A 220 10.74 14.96 4.40
C ARG A 220 10.59 13.52 4.91
N ALA A 221 9.42 12.90 4.72
CA ALA A 221 9.16 11.52 5.09
C ALA A 221 10.13 10.52 4.42
N PHE A 222 10.42 10.69 3.13
CA PHE A 222 11.35 9.82 2.43
C PHE A 222 12.79 9.90 2.97
N TRP A 223 13.30 11.13 3.14
CA TRP A 223 14.66 11.32 3.64
C TRP A 223 14.80 10.93 5.10
N GLU A 224 13.77 11.18 5.91
CA GLU A 224 13.78 10.76 7.30
C GLU A 224 13.74 9.24 7.43
N LEU A 225 12.92 8.54 6.64
CA LEU A 225 12.95 7.07 6.58
C LEU A 225 14.34 6.57 6.16
N THR A 226 14.94 7.19 5.14
CA THR A 226 16.28 6.83 4.64
C THR A 226 17.33 7.03 5.74
N ARG A 227 17.30 8.16 6.45
CA ARG A 227 18.19 8.45 7.58
C ARG A 227 18.03 7.37 8.65
N ILE A 228 16.80 7.08 9.08
CA ILE A 228 16.51 6.04 10.08
C ILE A 228 17.15 4.72 9.65
N VAL A 229 16.81 4.20 8.47
CA VAL A 229 17.21 2.84 8.11
C VAL A 229 18.68 2.74 7.72
N MET A 230 19.33 3.83 7.28
CA MET A 230 20.73 3.82 6.85
C MET A 230 21.72 4.23 7.95
N THR A 231 21.31 5.02 8.95
CA THR A 231 22.23 5.59 9.94
C THR A 231 21.90 5.26 11.39
N GLU A 232 20.65 4.91 11.73
CA GLU A 232 20.28 4.64 13.12
C GLU A 232 20.71 3.26 13.62
N LYS A 233 20.93 3.23 14.94
CA LYS A 233 21.00 2.08 15.85
C LYS A 233 19.70 1.27 15.99
N PRO A 234 19.41 0.11 15.36
CA PRO A 234 18.21 -0.64 15.72
C PRO A 234 18.23 -1.04 17.20
N ARG A 235 17.12 -0.82 17.92
CA ARG A 235 16.98 -1.10 19.36
C ARG A 235 16.64 -2.55 19.67
N THR A 236 15.99 -3.24 18.72
CA THR A 236 15.49 -4.61 18.84
C THR A 236 15.83 -5.41 17.58
N PHE A 237 15.83 -6.74 17.68
CA PHE A 237 16.08 -7.64 16.55
C PHE A 237 15.04 -7.40 15.44
N ILE A 238 13.78 -7.22 15.82
CA ILE A 238 12.68 -6.94 14.89
C ILE A 238 12.90 -5.61 14.15
N ASP A 239 13.39 -4.57 14.83
CA ASP A 239 13.68 -3.30 14.18
C ASP A 239 14.83 -3.42 13.18
N ASP A 240 15.85 -4.23 13.48
CA ASP A 240 16.96 -4.51 12.57
C ASP A 240 16.49 -5.23 11.28
N LEU A 241 15.64 -6.24 11.43
CA LEU A 241 14.98 -6.89 10.28
C LEU A 241 14.14 -5.89 9.47
N ARG A 242 13.41 -4.99 10.13
CA ARG A 242 12.60 -3.97 9.46
C ARG A 242 13.47 -2.96 8.73
N PHE A 243 14.59 -2.53 9.32
CA PHE A 243 15.56 -1.66 8.66
C PHE A 243 16.07 -2.31 7.38
N ALA A 244 16.50 -3.58 7.45
CA ALA A 244 16.96 -4.32 6.29
C ALA A 244 15.88 -4.46 5.20
N ALA A 245 14.63 -4.77 5.57
CA ALA A 245 13.52 -4.83 4.63
C ALA A 245 13.23 -3.46 3.98
N MET A 246 13.32 -2.36 4.73
CA MET A 246 13.14 -1.02 4.18
C MET A 246 14.27 -0.63 3.23
N ARG A 247 15.53 -0.96 3.56
CA ARG A 247 16.67 -0.77 2.64
C ARG A 247 16.44 -1.52 1.33
N ALA A 248 15.98 -2.77 1.40
CA ALA A 248 15.64 -3.56 0.23
C ALA A 248 14.52 -2.90 -0.60
N LEU A 249 13.45 -2.40 0.03
CA LEU A 249 12.39 -1.66 -0.67
C LEU A 249 12.89 -0.39 -1.36
N ILE A 250 13.70 0.42 -0.67
CA ILE A 250 14.24 1.68 -1.21
C ILE A 250 15.12 1.40 -2.43
N VAL A 251 16.00 0.40 -2.35
CA VAL A 251 16.94 0.04 -3.42
C VAL A 251 16.24 -0.62 -4.61
N THR A 252 15.30 -1.54 -4.34
CA THR A 252 14.72 -2.40 -5.38
C THR A 252 13.38 -1.89 -5.91
N GLY A 253 12.62 -1.11 -5.14
CA GLY A 253 11.24 -0.72 -5.46
C GLY A 253 10.27 -1.91 -5.57
N MET A 254 10.64 -3.07 -5.03
CA MET A 254 9.76 -4.24 -4.90
C MET A 254 8.51 -3.90 -4.08
N ARG A 255 7.46 -4.72 -4.19
CA ARG A 255 6.28 -4.64 -3.31
C ARG A 255 6.63 -5.14 -1.91
N ALA A 256 5.81 -4.75 -0.93
CA ALA A 256 5.99 -5.19 0.44
C ALA A 256 6.01 -6.73 0.57
N GLY A 257 5.08 -7.46 -0.06
CA GLY A 257 5.10 -8.93 0.00
C GLY A 257 6.27 -9.55 -0.75
N GLU A 258 6.68 -8.97 -1.89
CA GLU A 258 7.89 -9.38 -2.63
C GLU A 258 9.16 -9.32 -1.75
N VAL A 259 9.31 -8.27 -0.93
CA VAL A 259 10.44 -8.12 0.00
C VAL A 259 10.29 -8.99 1.26
N ALA A 260 9.11 -8.98 1.88
CA ALA A 260 8.85 -9.74 3.10
C ALA A 260 9.09 -11.26 2.88
N LEU A 261 8.76 -11.75 1.68
CA LEU A 261 8.92 -13.16 1.30
C LEU A 261 10.24 -13.45 0.56
N LEU A 262 11.27 -12.59 0.68
CA LEU A 262 12.57 -12.89 0.07
C LEU A 262 13.11 -14.24 0.57
N PRO A 263 13.52 -15.14 -0.34
CA PRO A 263 14.07 -16.43 0.06
C PRO A 263 15.53 -16.28 0.53
N ILE A 264 16.02 -17.21 1.34
CA ILE A 264 17.40 -17.20 1.84
C ILE A 264 18.42 -17.31 0.70
N ASP A 265 18.09 -18.05 -0.36
CA ASP A 265 18.86 -18.13 -1.59
C ASP A 265 18.48 -16.98 -2.55
N TRP A 266 18.37 -15.75 -2.06
CA TRP A 266 18.03 -14.58 -2.86
C TRP A 266 19.09 -14.25 -3.92
N LYS A 267 20.37 -14.52 -3.64
CA LYS A 267 21.49 -14.03 -4.44
C LYS A 267 21.64 -14.82 -5.75
N ARG A 268 21.68 -14.11 -6.88
CA ARG A 268 22.00 -14.66 -8.21
C ARG A 268 23.01 -13.77 -8.90
N GLU A 269 24.01 -14.36 -9.54
CA GLU A 269 24.97 -13.64 -10.37
C GLU A 269 24.75 -14.01 -11.83
N ARG A 270 24.68 -12.99 -12.68
CA ARG A 270 24.63 -13.16 -14.13
C ARG A 270 25.93 -12.67 -14.73
N ALA A 271 26.65 -13.58 -15.39
CA ALA A 271 27.85 -13.25 -16.14
C ALA A 271 27.49 -12.78 -17.56
N TYR A 272 28.28 -11.85 -18.09
CA TYR A 272 28.21 -11.36 -19.46
C TYR A 272 29.57 -11.54 -20.12
N LEU A 273 29.54 -12.00 -21.37
CA LEU A 273 30.72 -12.26 -22.18
C LEU A 273 30.75 -11.32 -23.38
N ASP A 274 31.96 -10.97 -23.83
CA ASP A 274 32.18 -10.27 -25.08
C ASP A 274 31.96 -11.19 -26.29
N SER A 275 32.07 -10.64 -27.50
CA SER A 275 31.93 -11.40 -28.75
C SER A 275 32.98 -12.51 -28.94
N LYS A 276 34.03 -12.53 -28.11
CA LYS A 276 35.10 -13.53 -28.10
C LYS A 276 34.96 -14.54 -26.95
N GLY A 277 33.87 -14.47 -26.18
CA GLY A 277 33.60 -15.37 -25.06
C GLY A 277 34.40 -15.05 -23.78
N ARG A 278 35.06 -13.89 -23.69
CA ARG A 278 35.79 -13.43 -22.49
C ARG A 278 34.88 -12.56 -21.62
N PRO A 279 35.17 -12.37 -20.32
CA PRO A 279 34.40 -11.46 -19.47
C PRO A 279 34.23 -10.08 -20.10
N ALA A 280 33.00 -9.60 -20.22
CA ALA A 280 32.68 -8.38 -20.97
C ALA A 280 33.43 -7.13 -20.47
N GLY A 281 33.80 -7.09 -19.18
CA GLY A 281 34.59 -6.02 -18.58
C GLY A 281 36.01 -5.88 -19.11
N GLU A 282 36.61 -6.95 -19.65
CA GLU A 282 37.91 -6.86 -20.35
C GLU A 282 37.82 -6.02 -21.63
N SER A 283 36.61 -5.89 -22.18
CA SER A 283 36.31 -5.10 -23.37
C SER A 283 35.53 -3.81 -23.02
N GLY A 284 35.57 -3.36 -21.76
CA GLY A 284 34.91 -2.13 -21.29
C GLY A 284 33.43 -2.25 -20.97
N GLY A 285 32.85 -3.47 -20.99
CA GLY A 285 31.47 -3.75 -20.59
C GLY A 285 31.30 -4.09 -19.11
N ILE A 286 30.14 -4.61 -18.73
CA ILE A 286 29.87 -5.11 -17.37
C ILE A 286 30.04 -6.63 -17.38
N SER A 287 31.02 -7.18 -16.66
CA SER A 287 31.24 -8.64 -16.61
C SER A 287 30.18 -9.39 -15.83
N THR A 288 29.61 -8.80 -14.78
CA THR A 288 28.68 -9.47 -13.87
C THR A 288 27.63 -8.52 -13.33
N SER A 289 26.36 -8.95 -13.25
CA SER A 289 25.31 -8.22 -12.53
C SER A 289 24.72 -9.04 -11.40
N LEU A 290 24.51 -8.39 -10.25
CA LEU A 290 23.73 -8.95 -9.15
C LEU A 290 22.25 -8.97 -9.50
N MET A 291 21.60 -10.10 -9.25
CA MET A 291 20.16 -10.30 -9.42
C MET A 291 19.58 -10.83 -8.10
N VAL A 292 18.38 -10.36 -7.73
CA VAL A 292 17.64 -10.83 -6.55
C VAL A 292 16.53 -11.77 -6.99
N ARG A 293 16.62 -13.04 -6.61
CA ARG A 293 15.51 -14.00 -6.66
C ARG A 293 14.46 -13.58 -5.63
N HIS A 294 13.22 -13.50 -6.07
CA HIS A 294 12.07 -13.15 -5.23
C HIS A 294 10.80 -13.79 -5.78
N PHE A 295 9.70 -13.71 -5.03
CA PHE A 295 8.39 -14.18 -5.48
C PHE A 295 7.56 -12.98 -5.98
N ALA A 296 7.44 -12.85 -7.30
CA ALA A 296 6.75 -11.75 -7.95
C ALA A 296 5.24 -11.80 -7.69
N GLU A 297 4.68 -10.67 -7.23
CA GLU A 297 3.25 -10.54 -7.00
C GLU A 297 2.47 -10.19 -8.29
N LYS A 298 1.15 -10.40 -8.25
CA LYS A 298 0.19 -10.03 -9.30
C LYS A 298 0.49 -10.66 -10.66
N GLN A 299 1.03 -11.88 -10.64
CA GLN A 299 1.33 -12.69 -11.82
C GLN A 299 0.17 -13.63 -12.21
N GLN A 300 -1.07 -13.24 -11.91
CA GLN A 300 -2.27 -14.08 -12.08
C GLN A 300 -2.86 -13.94 -13.49
N GLU A 301 -3.35 -15.05 -14.03
CA GLU A 301 -4.20 -15.20 -15.22
C GLU A 301 -5.61 -15.61 -14.80
N ASP A 302 -6.58 -15.56 -15.72
CA ASP A 302 -8.01 -15.78 -15.43
C ASP A 302 -8.30 -17.17 -14.81
N GLU A 303 -7.42 -18.15 -14.97
CA GLU A 303 -7.53 -19.50 -14.37
C GLU A 303 -6.49 -19.79 -13.27
N SER A 304 -5.66 -18.81 -12.90
CA SER A 304 -4.55 -19.03 -11.98
C SER A 304 -4.98 -19.08 -10.52
N ASP A 305 -4.33 -19.96 -9.76
CA ASP A 305 -4.48 -20.03 -8.31
C ASP A 305 -3.69 -18.90 -7.64
N SER A 306 -4.39 -18.05 -6.90
CA SER A 306 -3.80 -16.88 -6.24
C SER A 306 -2.81 -17.23 -5.11
N ARG A 307 -2.80 -18.49 -4.65
CA ARG A 307 -1.90 -19.00 -3.61
C ARG A 307 -0.49 -19.33 -4.13
N VAL A 308 -0.35 -19.58 -5.43
CA VAL A 308 0.91 -20.07 -6.02
C VAL A 308 1.91 -18.92 -6.16
N LEU A 309 3.04 -19.04 -5.48
CA LEU A 309 4.17 -18.12 -5.62
C LEU A 309 4.79 -18.24 -7.02
N ARG A 310 5.23 -17.11 -7.58
CA ARG A 310 5.84 -17.04 -8.91
C ARG A 310 7.25 -16.49 -8.80
N GLU A 311 8.24 -17.31 -9.14
CA GLU A 311 9.63 -16.88 -9.09
C GLU A 311 9.94 -15.82 -10.13
N GLY A 312 10.68 -14.80 -9.70
CA GLY A 312 11.21 -13.75 -10.55
C GLY A 312 12.64 -13.39 -10.13
N THR A 313 13.37 -12.75 -11.03
CA THR A 313 14.71 -12.21 -10.75
C THR A 313 14.75 -10.74 -11.14
N GLN A 314 15.22 -9.89 -10.24
CA GLN A 314 15.33 -8.45 -10.51
C GLN A 314 16.81 -8.01 -10.48
N PRO A 315 17.28 -7.24 -11.49
CA PRO A 315 18.63 -6.70 -11.47
C PRO A 315 18.78 -5.62 -10.39
N VAL A 316 19.95 -5.62 -9.74
CA VAL A 316 20.34 -4.60 -8.76
C VAL A 316 21.34 -3.65 -9.43
N PRO A 317 21.11 -2.33 -9.39
CA PRO A 317 22.10 -1.37 -9.86
C PRO A 317 23.45 -1.55 -9.16
N GLU A 318 24.55 -1.43 -9.90
CA GLU A 318 25.89 -1.72 -9.39
C GLU A 318 26.23 -0.92 -8.12
N MET A 319 25.84 0.35 -8.08
CA MET A 319 26.06 1.23 -6.91
C MET A 319 25.43 0.72 -5.61
N PHE A 320 24.43 -0.16 -5.68
CA PHE A 320 23.76 -0.74 -4.51
C PHE A 320 24.16 -2.19 -4.24
N ARG A 321 25.07 -2.77 -5.04
CA ARG A 321 25.49 -4.17 -4.88
C ARG A 321 25.99 -4.46 -3.47
N THR A 322 26.95 -3.67 -2.99
CA THR A 322 27.57 -3.86 -1.68
C THR A 322 26.54 -3.68 -0.56
N LEU A 323 25.81 -2.55 -0.57
CA LEU A 323 24.79 -2.24 0.43
C LEU A 323 23.74 -3.36 0.56
N LEU A 324 23.19 -3.83 -0.56
CA LEU A 324 22.15 -4.85 -0.54
C LEU A 324 22.72 -6.22 -0.13
N THR A 325 23.91 -6.57 -0.62
CA THR A 325 24.55 -7.85 -0.26
C THR A 325 24.86 -7.89 1.23
N GLU A 326 25.51 -6.87 1.78
CA GLU A 326 25.81 -6.79 3.20
C GLU A 326 24.54 -6.80 4.05
N THR A 327 23.50 -6.07 3.63
CA THR A 327 22.22 -6.03 4.34
C THR A 327 21.55 -7.41 4.38
N LEU A 328 21.45 -8.11 3.25
CA LEU A 328 20.74 -9.39 3.19
C LEU A 328 21.59 -10.55 3.74
N ASP A 329 22.93 -10.52 3.59
CA ASP A 329 23.84 -11.49 4.21
C ASP A 329 23.85 -11.33 5.73
N HIS A 330 23.74 -10.09 6.23
CA HIS A 330 23.56 -9.82 7.65
C HIS A 330 22.26 -10.43 8.18
N VAL A 331 21.12 -10.19 7.51
CA VAL A 331 19.83 -10.81 7.89
C VAL A 331 19.95 -12.33 7.86
N ALA A 332 20.56 -12.88 6.80
CA ALA A 332 20.80 -14.31 6.69
C ALA A 332 21.53 -14.85 7.94
N ARG A 333 22.59 -14.18 8.38
CA ARG A 333 23.35 -14.57 9.57
C ARG A 333 22.50 -14.52 10.85
N ILE A 334 21.82 -13.41 11.11
CA ILE A 334 21.13 -13.20 12.40
C ILE A 334 19.83 -14.03 12.53
N THR A 335 19.17 -14.37 11.41
CA THR A 335 17.95 -15.22 11.43
C THR A 335 18.24 -16.71 11.26
N GLU A 336 19.50 -17.13 11.06
CA GLU A 336 19.87 -18.55 10.92
C GLU A 336 19.38 -19.45 12.08
N PRO A 337 19.51 -19.08 13.37
CA PRO A 337 19.04 -19.94 14.45
C PRO A 337 17.52 -20.17 14.44
N LEU A 338 16.75 -19.15 14.02
CA LEU A 338 15.30 -19.25 13.86
C LEU A 338 14.92 -20.15 12.67
N ARG A 339 15.66 -20.05 11.56
CA ARG A 339 15.47 -20.96 10.40
C ARG A 339 15.82 -22.39 10.75
N ALA A 340 16.91 -22.62 11.47
CA ALA A 340 17.30 -23.95 11.96
C ALA A 340 16.22 -24.54 12.89
N THR A 341 15.67 -23.72 13.78
CA THR A 341 14.52 -24.09 14.62
C THR A 341 13.30 -24.49 13.79
N LEU A 342 12.89 -23.65 12.84
CA LEU A 342 11.75 -23.94 11.96
C LEU A 342 11.97 -25.22 11.16
N LYS A 343 13.15 -25.40 10.57
CA LYS A 343 13.50 -26.59 9.80
C LYS A 343 13.31 -27.85 10.63
N LEU A 344 13.89 -27.87 11.84
CA LEU A 344 13.80 -29.02 12.73
C LEU A 344 12.36 -29.30 13.16
N GLN A 345 11.56 -28.26 13.46
CA GLN A 345 10.14 -28.41 13.78
C GLN A 345 9.32 -28.94 12.60
N CYS A 346 9.63 -28.52 11.38
CA CYS A 346 8.96 -29.02 10.18
C CYS A 346 9.33 -30.47 9.87
N GLU A 347 10.60 -30.85 10.03
CA GLU A 347 11.08 -32.22 9.79
C GLU A 347 10.55 -33.21 10.82
N THR A 348 10.36 -32.78 12.07
CA THR A 348 9.97 -33.65 13.19
C THR A 348 8.48 -33.58 13.55
N GLY A 349 7.78 -32.51 13.18
CA GLY A 349 6.42 -32.20 13.63
C GLY A 349 6.31 -31.81 15.12
N ARG A 350 7.44 -31.70 15.82
CA ARG A 350 7.53 -31.44 17.28
C ARG A 350 7.62 -29.94 17.58
N LEU A 351 7.16 -29.51 18.75
CA LEU A 351 7.34 -28.12 19.19
C LEU A 351 8.71 -27.89 19.81
N LEU A 352 9.21 -28.86 20.57
CA LEU A 352 10.49 -28.83 21.27
C LEU A 352 11.38 -29.99 20.81
N PRO A 353 11.79 -30.00 19.54
CA PRO A 353 12.49 -31.15 18.93
C PRO A 353 13.87 -31.45 19.50
N TRP A 354 14.47 -30.52 20.26
CA TRP A 354 15.77 -30.72 20.92
C TRP A 354 15.73 -31.71 22.09
N TYR A 355 14.53 -32.12 22.51
CA TYR A 355 14.34 -33.01 23.65
C TYR A 355 13.50 -34.25 23.25
N PRO A 356 13.86 -35.45 23.75
CA PRO A 356 12.99 -36.63 23.70
C PRO A 356 11.62 -36.36 24.33
N LEU A 357 10.56 -36.99 23.83
CA LEU A 357 9.18 -36.80 24.34
C LEU A 357 9.04 -37.14 25.81
N ASP A 358 9.74 -38.18 26.25
CA ASP A 358 9.72 -38.74 27.60
C ASP A 358 10.69 -38.04 28.57
N SER A 359 11.48 -37.08 28.06
CA SER A 359 12.47 -36.40 28.88
C SER A 359 11.85 -35.44 29.89
N VAL A 360 12.53 -35.31 31.02
CA VAL A 360 12.19 -34.40 32.12
C VAL A 360 13.25 -33.31 32.15
N VAL A 361 12.86 -32.08 31.82
CA VAL A 361 13.78 -30.96 31.56
C VAL A 361 13.60 -29.86 32.61
N PRO A 362 14.69 -29.25 33.11
CA PRO A 362 14.61 -28.17 34.10
C PRO A 362 13.72 -27.01 33.64
N VAL A 363 12.93 -26.45 34.56
CA VAL A 363 12.06 -25.28 34.28
C VAL A 363 12.84 -24.10 33.75
N ILE A 364 14.07 -23.89 34.22
CA ILE A 364 14.94 -22.78 33.76
C ILE A 364 15.32 -22.90 32.28
N GLU A 365 15.50 -24.13 31.77
CA GLU A 365 15.80 -24.37 30.35
C GLU A 365 14.56 -24.15 29.49
N ILE A 366 13.41 -24.64 29.99
CA ILE A 366 12.11 -24.45 29.33
C ILE A 366 11.73 -22.97 29.27
N TYR A 367 12.00 -22.21 30.34
CA TYR A 367 11.64 -20.80 30.43
C TYR A 367 12.15 -20.00 29.24
N THR A 368 13.45 -20.08 28.90
CA THR A 368 14.02 -19.35 27.77
C THR A 368 13.44 -19.83 26.44
N ARG A 369 13.23 -21.15 26.27
CA ARG A 369 12.60 -21.72 25.06
C ARG A 369 11.19 -21.15 24.80
N LEU A 370 10.38 -20.95 25.85
CA LEU A 370 8.97 -20.52 25.74
C LEU A 370 8.76 -19.01 25.80
N MET A 371 9.58 -18.32 26.57
CA MET A 371 9.42 -16.88 26.84
C MET A 371 10.35 -16.02 25.99
N GLY A 372 11.41 -16.61 25.43
CA GLY A 372 12.43 -15.90 24.66
C GLY A 372 13.37 -15.06 25.52
N ASN A 373 13.07 -14.83 26.80
CA ASN A 373 13.95 -14.05 27.67
C ASN A 373 15.23 -14.86 27.99
N PRO A 374 16.43 -14.37 27.61
CA PRO A 374 17.68 -15.07 27.88
C PRO A 374 18.10 -15.04 29.36
N PHE A 375 17.55 -14.13 30.16
CA PHE A 375 17.94 -13.93 31.56
C PHE A 375 17.02 -14.73 32.51
N TRP A 376 17.45 -15.95 32.87
CA TRP A 376 16.77 -16.77 33.87
C TRP A 376 17.43 -16.70 35.25
N SER A 377 18.68 -16.24 35.30
CA SER A 377 19.40 -15.93 36.54
C SER A 377 19.54 -14.43 36.76
N LYS A 378 19.72 -14.02 38.01
CA LYS A 378 19.93 -12.63 38.41
C LYS A 378 21.42 -12.29 38.25
N ILE A 379 21.75 -11.70 37.11
CA ILE A 379 23.09 -11.25 36.74
C ILE A 379 23.07 -9.80 36.25
N GLU A 380 24.24 -9.19 36.14
CA GLU A 380 24.41 -7.93 35.40
C GLU A 380 24.13 -8.18 33.92
N ARG A 381 23.22 -7.39 33.33
CA ARG A 381 22.66 -7.67 32.00
C ARG A 381 23.27 -6.77 30.92
N GLU A 382 23.61 -5.55 31.31
CA GLU A 382 24.03 -4.45 30.44
C GLU A 382 25.21 -4.85 29.52
N PRO A 383 26.28 -5.53 29.99
CA PRO A 383 27.38 -5.94 29.12
C PRO A 383 26.95 -6.88 27.98
N PHE A 384 26.01 -7.79 28.24
CA PHE A 384 25.48 -8.69 27.21
C PHE A 384 24.51 -7.99 26.27
N ILE A 385 23.67 -7.09 26.80
CA ILE A 385 22.71 -6.33 26.01
C ILE A 385 23.42 -5.41 25.03
N GLU A 386 24.44 -4.68 25.48
CA GLU A 386 25.20 -3.76 24.64
C GLU A 386 25.93 -4.51 23.53
N ARG A 387 26.69 -5.56 23.88
CA ARG A 387 27.40 -6.42 22.92
C ARG A 387 26.45 -7.04 21.90
N TYR A 388 25.31 -7.56 22.34
CA TYR A 388 24.34 -8.17 21.43
C TYR A 388 23.74 -7.13 20.48
N ARG A 389 23.42 -5.91 20.96
CA ARG A 389 22.84 -4.84 20.13
C ARG A 389 23.81 -4.19 19.14
N GLU A 390 25.11 -4.48 19.19
CA GLU A 390 26.06 -3.98 18.18
C GLU A 390 25.80 -4.55 16.79
N GLY A 391 25.31 -5.79 16.70
CA GLY A 391 25.05 -6.45 15.42
C GLY A 391 24.16 -7.69 15.51
N PHE A 392 23.39 -7.82 16.59
CA PHE A 392 22.48 -8.93 16.86
C PHE A 392 23.11 -10.31 16.65
N ASP A 393 24.38 -10.44 17.02
CA ASP A 393 25.15 -11.68 16.82
C ASP A 393 24.63 -12.78 17.78
N PRO A 394 24.06 -13.88 17.24
CA PRO A 394 23.56 -14.97 18.08
C PRO A 394 24.62 -15.62 18.98
N ALA A 395 25.91 -15.47 18.66
CA ALA A 395 27.00 -15.98 19.50
C ALA A 395 26.99 -15.38 20.92
N VAL A 396 26.61 -14.11 21.07
CA VAL A 396 26.53 -13.43 22.38
C VAL A 396 25.46 -14.08 23.27
N LEU A 397 24.35 -14.55 22.69
CA LEU A 397 23.31 -15.26 23.41
C LEU A 397 23.76 -16.65 23.86
N ALA A 398 24.54 -17.35 23.03
CA ALA A 398 25.15 -18.62 23.39
C ALA A 398 26.14 -18.47 24.56
N GLU A 399 27.00 -17.44 24.52
CA GLU A 399 27.91 -17.10 25.63
C GLU A 399 27.15 -16.77 26.92
N LEU A 400 26.09 -15.95 26.82
CA LEU A 400 25.23 -15.61 27.96
C LEU A 400 24.58 -16.86 28.58
N HIS A 401 24.18 -17.81 27.76
CA HIS A 401 23.63 -19.07 28.24
C HIS A 401 24.68 -19.87 29.04
N GLU A 402 25.87 -20.09 28.47
CA GLU A 402 26.94 -20.83 29.15
C GLU A 402 27.37 -20.13 30.45
N TYR A 403 27.51 -18.81 30.44
CA TYR A 403 27.84 -18.02 31.64
C TYR A 403 26.85 -18.25 32.80
N GLN A 404 25.55 -18.27 32.52
CA GLN A 404 24.54 -18.55 33.54
C GLN A 404 24.60 -20.01 34.03
N HIS A 405 24.92 -20.96 33.15
CA HIS A 405 25.09 -22.36 33.51
C HIS A 405 26.32 -22.61 34.39
N GLU A 406 27.44 -21.94 34.11
CA GLU A 406 28.64 -22.01 34.94
C GLU A 406 28.38 -21.52 36.36
N ARG A 407 27.68 -20.38 36.51
CA ARG A 407 27.25 -19.87 37.83
C ARG A 407 26.32 -20.82 38.57
N ARG A 408 25.42 -21.49 37.84
CA ARG A 408 24.59 -22.55 38.44
C ARG A 408 25.44 -23.71 38.95
N ARG A 409 26.46 -24.14 38.20
CA ARG A 409 27.37 -25.23 38.59
C ARG A 409 28.23 -24.83 39.80
N SER A 410 28.60 -23.56 39.94
CA SER A 410 29.39 -23.06 41.08
C SER A 410 28.56 -22.82 42.35
N GLY A 411 27.23 -22.95 42.30
CA GLY A 411 26.34 -22.77 43.45
C GLY A 411 25.89 -21.33 43.71
N GLU A 412 26.34 -20.36 42.91
CA GLU A 412 25.91 -18.96 42.98
C GLU A 412 24.62 -18.74 42.18
N LEU A 413 23.49 -19.27 42.67
CA LEU A 413 22.23 -19.21 41.94
C LEU A 413 21.17 -18.36 42.65
N MET A 414 20.92 -17.18 42.10
CA MET A 414 19.68 -16.44 42.29
C MET A 414 18.92 -16.40 40.97
N LEU A 415 17.65 -16.83 40.98
CA LEU A 415 16.81 -16.79 39.79
C LEU A 415 16.25 -15.39 39.56
N ASP A 416 16.00 -15.07 38.29
CA ASP A 416 15.31 -13.85 37.93
C ASP A 416 13.84 -13.89 38.36
N MET A 417 13.28 -12.75 38.77
CA MET A 417 11.87 -12.65 39.17
C MET A 417 10.90 -13.12 38.09
N ALA A 418 11.25 -12.95 36.81
CA ALA A 418 10.43 -13.41 35.70
C ALA A 418 10.27 -14.95 35.66
N VAL A 419 11.27 -15.70 36.14
CA VAL A 419 11.20 -17.17 36.26
C VAL A 419 10.20 -17.57 37.35
N TYR A 420 10.23 -16.88 38.51
CA TYR A 420 9.24 -17.11 39.58
C TYR A 420 7.82 -16.81 39.09
N GLN A 421 7.62 -15.71 38.36
CA GLN A 421 6.31 -15.35 37.81
C GLN A 421 5.83 -16.35 36.74
N PHE A 422 6.74 -16.91 35.94
CA PHE A 422 6.42 -17.97 34.99
C PHE A 422 6.00 -19.25 35.71
N GLY A 423 6.81 -19.72 36.66
CA GLY A 423 6.55 -20.92 37.43
C GLY A 423 5.24 -20.83 38.23
N ASN A 424 4.99 -19.72 38.91
CA ASN A 424 3.77 -19.52 39.69
C ASN A 424 2.51 -19.48 38.81
N ARG A 425 2.57 -18.90 37.60
CA ARG A 425 1.43 -18.93 36.67
C ARG A 425 1.09 -20.35 36.22
N LEU A 426 2.11 -21.15 35.90
CA LEU A 426 1.91 -22.57 35.58
C LEU A 426 1.38 -23.35 36.80
N LYS A 427 1.89 -23.07 37.99
CA LYS A 427 1.39 -23.68 39.24
C LYS A 427 -0.10 -23.39 39.45
N THR A 428 -0.53 -22.15 39.24
CA THR A 428 -1.95 -21.75 39.33
C THR A 428 -2.80 -22.53 38.32
N ALA A 429 -2.39 -22.57 37.04
CA ALA A 429 -3.10 -23.32 36.01
C ALA A 429 -3.21 -24.83 36.35
N MET A 430 -2.18 -25.43 36.95
CA MET A 430 -2.22 -26.83 37.41
C MET A 430 -3.20 -27.03 38.58
N LEU A 431 -3.24 -26.11 39.53
CA LEU A 431 -4.15 -26.17 40.70
C LEU A 431 -5.62 -25.97 40.30
N GLU A 432 -5.87 -25.13 39.30
CA GLU A 432 -7.20 -24.84 38.77
C GLU A 432 -7.68 -25.90 37.78
N GLY A 433 -6.84 -26.90 37.46
CA GLY A 433 -7.18 -27.97 36.53
C GLY A 433 -7.22 -27.54 35.06
N GLU A 434 -6.65 -26.37 34.74
CA GLU A 434 -6.58 -25.83 33.38
C GLU A 434 -5.54 -26.57 32.51
N THR A 435 -4.68 -27.38 33.12
CA THR A 435 -3.65 -28.16 32.43
C THR A 435 -3.41 -29.52 33.08
N SER A 436 -3.05 -30.51 32.26
CA SER A 436 -2.61 -31.84 32.69
C SER A 436 -1.14 -31.87 33.14
N LEU A 437 -0.40 -30.77 32.95
CA LEU A 437 1.02 -30.68 33.28
C LEU A 437 1.31 -30.97 34.75
N ARG A 438 2.46 -31.59 35.02
CA ARG A 438 2.96 -31.77 36.38
C ARG A 438 4.39 -31.29 36.54
N PHE A 439 4.66 -30.58 37.63
CA PHE A 439 6.03 -30.35 38.06
C PHE A 439 6.64 -31.64 38.60
N ARG A 440 7.92 -31.87 38.29
CA ARG A 440 8.64 -33.09 38.62
C ARG A 440 10.01 -32.79 39.25
N HIS A 441 10.48 -33.70 40.09
CA HIS A 441 11.88 -33.77 40.47
C HIS A 441 12.72 -34.27 39.30
N GLY A 442 14.05 -34.19 39.42
CA GLY A 442 14.97 -34.63 38.37
C GLY A 442 14.90 -36.14 38.06
N ASP A 443 14.36 -36.95 38.97
CA ASP A 443 14.10 -38.39 38.76
C ASP A 443 12.75 -38.67 38.08
N GLY A 444 11.97 -37.62 37.76
CA GLY A 444 10.66 -37.72 37.13
C GLY A 444 9.47 -37.89 38.10
N SER A 445 9.73 -38.06 39.40
CA SER A 445 8.66 -38.15 40.41
C SER A 445 7.89 -36.82 40.52
N PRO A 446 6.54 -36.85 40.66
CA PRO A 446 5.74 -35.62 40.71
C PRO A 446 5.96 -34.85 42.02
N ILE A 447 6.05 -33.52 41.91
CA ILE A 447 6.16 -32.60 43.07
C ILE A 447 4.77 -32.28 43.63
N ASN A 448 4.65 -32.27 44.95
CA ASN A 448 3.45 -31.78 45.62
C ASN A 448 3.34 -30.25 45.52
N LEU A 449 2.29 -29.76 44.86
CA LEU A 449 2.09 -28.33 44.61
C LEU A 449 1.82 -27.52 45.90
N LEU A 450 1.48 -28.14 47.03
CA LEU A 450 1.30 -27.42 48.30
C LEU A 450 2.64 -27.07 48.99
N GLU A 451 3.73 -27.69 48.56
CA GLU A 451 5.05 -27.45 49.11
C GLU A 451 5.72 -26.20 48.50
N ARG A 452 6.80 -25.75 49.16
CA ARG A 452 7.62 -24.64 48.67
C ARG A 452 8.33 -25.10 47.40
N MET A 453 8.11 -24.37 46.30
CA MET A 453 8.73 -24.68 45.02
C MET A 453 10.20 -24.23 44.97
N GLU A 454 11.09 -25.15 44.62
CA GLU A 454 12.50 -24.86 44.30
C GLU A 454 12.69 -24.80 42.78
N TRP A 455 12.37 -23.67 42.17
CA TRP A 455 12.31 -23.52 40.70
C TRP A 455 13.58 -23.90 39.94
N HIS A 456 14.76 -23.86 40.57
CA HIS A 456 16.02 -24.29 39.96
C HIS A 456 16.20 -25.82 39.89
N ALA A 457 15.44 -26.56 40.70
CA ALA A 457 15.42 -28.02 40.77
C ALA A 457 14.08 -28.62 40.27
N THR A 458 13.10 -27.77 39.95
CA THR A 458 11.84 -28.17 39.31
C THR A 458 12.04 -28.49 37.83
N HIS A 459 11.41 -29.56 37.35
CA HIS A 459 11.42 -30.01 35.97
C HIS A 459 10.01 -30.17 35.40
N LEU A 460 9.92 -30.27 34.07
CA LEU A 460 8.70 -30.52 33.31
C LEU A 460 8.92 -31.67 32.33
N HIS A 461 7.88 -32.48 32.11
CA HIS A 461 7.88 -33.52 31.09
C HIS A 461 7.58 -32.92 29.70
N ILE A 462 8.40 -33.21 28.69
CA ILE A 462 8.32 -32.55 27.39
C ILE A 462 7.03 -32.89 26.64
N GLY A 463 6.62 -34.15 26.61
CA GLY A 463 5.38 -34.55 25.93
C GLY A 463 4.13 -33.86 26.50
N GLU A 464 4.07 -33.72 27.84
CA GLU A 464 2.97 -33.01 28.51
C GLU A 464 3.02 -31.51 28.16
N LEU A 465 4.23 -30.95 28.07
CA LEU A 465 4.43 -29.53 27.78
C LEU A 465 4.02 -29.17 26.35
N GLU A 466 4.38 -30.00 25.37
CA GLU A 466 3.95 -29.78 23.99
C GLU A 466 2.42 -29.84 23.86
N GLU A 467 1.78 -30.81 24.53
CA GLU A 467 0.31 -30.93 24.55
C GLU A 467 -0.34 -29.68 25.17
N HIS A 468 0.16 -29.23 26.33
CA HIS A 468 -0.30 -28.01 26.96
C HIS A 468 -0.19 -26.80 26.02
N ILE A 469 0.95 -26.60 25.35
CA ILE A 469 1.15 -25.46 24.45
C ILE A 469 0.15 -25.50 23.29
N ARG A 470 -0.08 -26.67 22.69
CA ARG A 470 -1.05 -26.81 21.59
C ARG A 470 -2.47 -26.46 22.02
N LEU A 471 -2.85 -26.84 23.24
CA LEU A 471 -4.18 -26.60 23.79
C LEU A 471 -4.37 -25.14 24.26
N THR A 472 -3.46 -24.62 25.07
CA THR A 472 -3.66 -23.35 25.78
C THR A 472 -3.10 -22.15 25.05
N THR A 473 -2.08 -22.34 24.22
CA THR A 473 -1.37 -21.26 23.52
C THR A 473 -1.07 -21.60 22.06
N PRO A 474 -2.07 -21.98 21.24
CA PRO A 474 -1.87 -22.32 19.83
C PRO A 474 -1.25 -21.16 19.02
N THR A 475 -1.45 -19.90 19.47
CA THR A 475 -0.85 -18.72 18.85
C THR A 475 0.67 -18.62 19.01
N LYS A 476 1.29 -19.43 19.88
CA LYS A 476 2.76 -19.56 20.03
C LYS A 476 3.36 -20.71 19.20
N VAL A 477 2.54 -21.51 18.50
CA VAL A 477 3.06 -22.55 17.60
C VAL A 477 3.64 -21.89 16.35
N SER A 478 4.81 -22.36 15.93
CA SER A 478 5.49 -21.87 14.72
C SER A 478 4.68 -22.07 13.45
N ASP A 479 4.98 -21.27 12.43
CA ASP A 479 4.33 -21.38 11.12
C ASP A 479 5.03 -22.44 10.26
N LEU A 480 4.51 -23.67 10.28
CA LEU A 480 5.15 -24.84 9.66
C LEU A 480 4.66 -25.18 8.24
N THR A 481 3.66 -24.45 7.71
CA THR A 481 3.02 -24.82 6.45
C THR A 481 3.78 -24.26 5.23
N PRO A 482 4.20 -25.11 4.27
CA PRO A 482 4.90 -24.66 3.06
C PRO A 482 4.03 -23.79 2.15
N LEU A 483 4.64 -22.86 1.42
CA LEU A 483 3.96 -22.07 0.38
C LEU A 483 4.07 -22.76 -0.98
N PRO A 484 2.96 -22.89 -1.73
CA PRO A 484 2.99 -23.60 -3.01
C PRO A 484 3.70 -22.79 -4.10
N LEU A 485 4.53 -23.47 -4.90
CA LEU A 485 5.06 -23.03 -6.19
C LEU A 485 4.33 -23.78 -7.31
N ALA A 486 4.56 -23.38 -8.56
CA ALA A 486 3.91 -24.01 -9.71
C ALA A 486 4.24 -25.51 -9.85
N SER A 487 5.41 -25.96 -9.39
CA SER A 487 5.87 -27.35 -9.51
C SER A 487 6.41 -27.95 -8.20
N SER A 488 6.41 -27.17 -7.11
CA SER A 488 7.01 -27.55 -5.83
C SER A 488 6.41 -26.70 -4.71
N SER A 489 7.09 -26.59 -3.56
CA SER A 489 6.73 -25.68 -2.48
C SER A 489 7.98 -25.07 -1.87
N VAL A 490 7.86 -23.84 -1.37
CA VAL A 490 8.89 -23.20 -0.53
C VAL A 490 8.56 -23.48 0.93
N GLN A 491 9.56 -23.99 1.65
CA GLN A 491 9.45 -24.31 3.04
C GLN A 491 9.57 -23.05 3.92
N PRO A 492 8.92 -23.01 5.11
CA PRO A 492 8.94 -21.81 5.96
C PRO A 492 10.34 -21.35 6.39
N TRP A 493 11.28 -22.30 6.56
CA TRP A 493 12.66 -21.99 6.92
C TRP A 493 13.52 -21.53 5.73
N GLU A 494 12.99 -21.51 4.52
CA GLU A 494 13.69 -21.00 3.33
C GLU A 494 13.46 -19.49 3.14
N PHE A 495 12.73 -18.82 4.03
CA PHE A 495 12.55 -17.37 4.01
C PHE A 495 13.61 -16.63 4.82
N LEU A 496 14.02 -15.47 4.32
CA LEU A 496 15.10 -14.66 4.90
C LEU A 496 14.67 -13.94 6.19
N PHE A 497 13.48 -13.32 6.19
CA PHE A 497 12.97 -12.48 7.28
C PHE A 497 12.12 -13.23 8.31
N VAL A 498 12.50 -14.46 8.68
CA VAL A 498 11.84 -15.16 9.79
C VAL A 498 12.06 -14.44 11.11
N GLN A 499 11.05 -14.45 11.98
CA GLN A 499 11.07 -13.67 13.22
C GLN A 499 10.50 -14.45 14.42
N PRO A 500 10.90 -14.11 15.66
CA PRO A 500 10.28 -14.64 16.86
C PRO A 500 8.77 -14.34 16.90
N LYS A 501 7.95 -15.37 17.09
CA LYS A 501 6.49 -15.25 17.18
C LYS A 501 6.07 -15.05 18.63
N ARG A 502 5.39 -13.94 18.96
CA ARG A 502 4.95 -13.60 20.32
C ARG A 502 6.09 -13.41 21.32
N SER A 503 7.19 -12.79 20.87
CA SER A 503 8.27 -12.38 21.76
C SER A 503 7.89 -11.09 22.51
N LEU A 504 7.08 -11.25 23.56
CA LEU A 504 6.52 -10.12 24.31
C LEU A 504 7.60 -9.20 24.92
N ALA A 505 8.78 -9.73 25.22
CA ALA A 505 9.89 -8.94 25.76
C ALA A 505 10.38 -7.89 24.73
N GLU A 506 10.56 -8.30 23.47
CA GLU A 506 10.92 -7.40 22.37
C GLU A 506 9.77 -6.48 21.97
N GLU A 507 8.54 -7.00 21.93
CA GLU A 507 7.38 -6.25 21.43
C GLU A 507 6.97 -5.07 22.35
N ARG A 508 7.25 -5.14 23.65
CA ARG A 508 6.72 -4.16 24.63
C ARG A 508 7.75 -3.28 25.30
N ASN A 509 8.96 -3.77 25.57
CA ASN A 509 9.90 -3.13 26.49
C ASN A 509 11.34 -3.05 25.94
N ASP A 510 11.52 -3.21 24.63
CA ASP A 510 12.84 -3.32 23.98
C ASP A 510 13.72 -4.42 24.61
N GLY A 511 13.13 -5.44 25.24
CA GLY A 511 13.85 -6.56 25.85
C GLY A 511 14.52 -7.46 24.81
N LEU A 512 15.36 -8.40 25.24
CA LEU A 512 16.00 -9.35 24.32
C LEU A 512 15.15 -10.60 24.11
N CYS A 513 15.21 -11.14 22.89
CA CYS A 513 14.78 -12.49 22.55
C CYS A 513 16.01 -13.36 22.25
N ASP A 514 16.14 -14.49 22.94
CA ASP A 514 17.15 -15.51 22.64
C ASP A 514 16.74 -16.29 21.39
N VAL A 515 17.10 -15.75 20.23
CA VAL A 515 16.80 -16.36 18.93
C VAL A 515 17.44 -17.74 18.74
N THR A 516 18.48 -18.08 19.51
CA THR A 516 19.15 -19.39 19.46
C THR A 516 18.36 -20.49 20.16
N ARG A 517 17.45 -20.10 21.06
CA ARG A 517 16.69 -21.02 21.89
C ARG A 517 15.19 -20.93 21.67
N TYR A 518 14.67 -19.79 21.25
CA TYR A 518 13.23 -19.56 21.18
C TYR A 518 12.50 -20.56 20.26
N MET A 519 11.43 -21.19 20.76
CA MET A 519 10.73 -22.23 20.02
C MET A 519 9.75 -21.68 18.97
N ALA A 520 9.25 -20.46 19.15
CA ALA A 520 8.10 -19.95 18.41
C ALA A 520 8.57 -19.03 17.28
N VAL A 521 8.44 -19.48 16.04
CA VAL A 521 8.96 -18.74 14.88
C VAL A 521 7.85 -18.50 13.86
N ASN A 522 7.75 -17.27 13.39
CA ASN A 522 6.77 -16.84 12.40
C ASN A 522 7.43 -16.65 11.04
N ARG A 523 6.71 -17.06 9.99
CA ARG A 523 7.05 -16.71 8.61
C ARG A 523 6.59 -15.27 8.34
N PRO A 524 7.43 -14.42 7.73
CA PRO A 524 7.06 -13.05 7.41
C PRO A 524 5.89 -12.98 6.41
N ASP A 525 5.10 -11.91 6.51
CA ASP A 525 4.03 -11.57 5.58
C ASP A 525 4.04 -10.05 5.30
N PRO A 526 3.30 -9.52 4.31
CA PRO A 526 3.34 -8.10 3.96
C PRO A 526 3.05 -7.14 5.13
N SER A 527 2.30 -7.58 6.15
CA SER A 527 2.03 -6.80 7.35
C SER A 527 3.28 -6.51 8.18
N PHE A 528 4.34 -7.33 8.07
CA PHE A 528 5.64 -7.08 8.71
C PHE A 528 6.19 -5.69 8.35
N ILE A 529 6.12 -5.35 7.06
CA ILE A 529 6.52 -4.05 6.52
C ILE A 529 5.51 -2.96 6.86
N GLY A 530 4.21 -3.26 6.71
CA GLY A 530 3.14 -2.31 7.03
C GLY A 530 3.19 -1.82 8.49
N GLN A 531 3.44 -2.75 9.43
CA GLN A 531 3.61 -2.43 10.85
C GLN A 531 4.78 -1.48 11.09
N ALA A 532 5.90 -1.66 10.38
CA ALA A 532 7.05 -0.75 10.48
C ALA A 532 6.72 0.68 10.04
N LEU A 533 5.77 0.84 9.11
CA LEU A 533 5.35 2.13 8.55
C LEU A 533 4.10 2.74 9.21
N GLY A 534 3.53 2.07 10.22
CA GLY A 534 2.40 2.60 11.00
C GLY A 534 1.01 2.07 10.63
N ASP A 535 0.91 0.97 9.88
CA ASP A 535 -0.39 0.35 9.58
C ASP A 535 -1.07 -0.23 10.84
N ALA A 536 -0.29 -0.58 11.86
CA ALA A 536 -0.77 -1.15 13.12
C ALA A 536 -0.87 -0.08 14.21
N LYS A 537 -2.10 0.30 14.58
CA LYS A 537 -2.37 1.35 15.59
C LYS A 537 -1.80 1.11 17.00
N HIS A 538 -1.46 -0.13 17.33
CA HIS A 538 -1.00 -0.53 18.66
C HIS A 538 0.51 -0.76 18.73
N LEU A 539 1.21 -0.60 17.59
CA LEU A 539 2.66 -0.73 17.51
C LEU A 539 3.22 0.59 16.97
N PRO A 540 4.26 1.15 17.62
CA PRO A 540 4.89 2.35 17.10
C PRO A 540 5.65 2.04 15.79
N SER A 541 5.45 2.90 14.81
CA SER A 541 6.17 2.94 13.54
C SER A 541 7.64 3.31 13.73
N LEU A 542 8.44 3.12 12.67
CA LEU A 542 9.85 3.53 12.67
C LEU A 542 10.01 5.04 12.88
N PHE A 543 9.11 5.85 12.33
CA PHE A 543 9.10 7.30 12.58
C PHE A 543 8.87 7.61 14.05
N GLU A 544 7.85 7.03 14.68
CA GLU A 544 7.55 7.26 16.10
C GLU A 544 8.73 6.85 17.01
N LYS A 545 9.40 5.74 16.68
CA LYS A 545 10.54 5.23 17.45
C LYS A 545 11.82 6.05 17.26
N TYR A 546 12.18 6.36 16.01
CA TYR A 546 13.51 6.84 15.61
C TYR A 546 13.55 8.27 15.06
N GLY A 547 12.39 8.93 14.91
CA GLY A 547 12.29 10.33 14.46
C GLY A 547 13.06 11.29 15.37
N GLN A 548 13.75 12.27 14.78
CA GLN A 548 14.57 13.23 15.54
C GLN A 548 13.72 14.30 16.24
N THR A 549 12.74 14.86 15.54
CA THR A 549 11.81 15.86 16.08
C THR A 549 10.40 15.31 16.22
N ASP A 550 9.53 16.04 16.95
CA ASP A 550 8.11 15.67 17.07
C ASP A 550 7.40 15.68 15.71
N GLU A 551 7.79 16.59 14.80
CA GLU A 551 7.30 16.57 13.42
C GLU A 551 7.76 15.32 12.67
N ASP A 552 9.01 14.87 12.86
CA ASP A 552 9.52 13.66 12.21
C ASP A 552 8.80 12.40 12.71
N ARG A 553 8.49 12.35 14.01
CA ARG A 553 7.71 11.26 14.61
C ARG A 553 6.28 11.20 14.10
N ALA A 554 5.73 12.31 13.60
CA ALA A 554 4.38 12.39 13.05
C ALA A 554 4.30 12.03 11.55
N LEU A 555 5.44 11.82 10.87
CA LEU A 555 5.49 11.51 9.45
C LEU A 555 4.85 10.16 9.12
N LYS A 556 4.33 10.04 7.90
CA LYS A 556 3.68 8.83 7.39
C LYS A 556 4.10 8.56 5.96
N ILE A 557 4.26 7.28 5.66
CA ILE A 557 4.55 6.80 4.30
C ILE A 557 3.91 5.43 4.12
N GLU A 558 3.32 5.18 2.95
CA GLU A 558 2.87 3.84 2.59
C GLU A 558 3.97 3.13 1.79
N SER A 559 4.14 1.81 2.00
CA SER A 559 5.17 1.02 1.29
C SER A 559 5.08 1.14 -0.24
N HIS A 560 3.87 1.30 -0.77
CA HIS A 560 3.63 1.45 -2.22
C HIS A 560 4.12 2.80 -2.78
N MET A 561 4.24 3.85 -1.96
CA MET A 561 4.76 5.16 -2.38
C MET A 561 6.24 5.07 -2.80
N LEU A 562 7.05 4.22 -2.16
CA LEU A 562 8.46 4.02 -2.52
C LEU A 562 8.61 3.45 -3.94
N ARG A 563 7.72 2.53 -4.31
CA ARG A 563 7.67 1.99 -5.67
C ARG A 563 7.26 3.05 -6.69
N HIS A 564 6.28 3.89 -6.36
CA HIS A 564 5.87 5.01 -7.22
C HIS A 564 7.01 6.01 -7.42
N LEU A 565 7.73 6.35 -6.35
CA LEU A 565 8.90 7.20 -6.40
C LEU A 565 9.95 6.63 -7.34
N GLN A 566 10.40 5.39 -7.11
CA GLN A 566 11.44 4.79 -7.95
C GLN A 566 11.02 4.68 -9.41
N ASN A 567 9.76 4.32 -9.68
CA ASN A 567 9.25 4.27 -11.03
C ASN A 567 9.27 5.65 -11.70
N THR A 568 8.84 6.69 -10.98
CA THR A 568 8.89 8.09 -11.46
C THR A 568 10.31 8.54 -11.74
N GLU A 569 11.27 8.25 -10.86
CA GLU A 569 12.68 8.62 -11.07
C GLU A 569 13.30 7.91 -12.28
N LEU A 570 12.98 6.62 -12.50
CA LEU A 570 13.46 5.90 -13.68
C LEU A 570 12.90 6.50 -14.97
N PHE A 571 11.61 6.89 -14.95
CA PHE A 571 11.04 7.65 -16.05
C PHE A 571 11.78 8.97 -16.22
N ARG A 572 12.00 9.76 -15.16
CA ARG A 572 12.74 11.04 -15.21
C ARG A 572 14.13 10.92 -15.83
N LEU A 573 14.82 9.81 -15.58
CA LEU A 573 16.14 9.51 -16.14
C LEU A 573 16.11 8.98 -17.59
N GLY A 574 14.94 8.94 -18.23
CA GLY A 574 14.79 8.47 -19.62
C GLY A 574 15.00 6.97 -19.80
N VAL A 575 14.86 6.17 -18.73
CA VAL A 575 15.01 4.71 -18.82
C VAL A 575 13.86 4.13 -19.65
N ALA A 576 14.20 3.34 -20.67
CA ALA A 576 13.21 2.75 -21.57
C ALA A 576 12.10 1.98 -20.83
N ASP A 577 10.86 2.18 -21.26
CA ASP A 577 9.67 1.65 -20.58
C ASP A 577 9.67 0.12 -20.45
N THR A 578 10.23 -0.58 -21.44
CA THR A 578 10.37 -2.04 -21.43
C THR A 578 11.30 -2.50 -20.30
N ILE A 579 12.35 -1.73 -19.99
CA ILE A 579 13.27 -1.97 -18.89
C ILE A 579 12.58 -1.70 -17.56
N ILE A 580 11.84 -0.59 -17.45
CA ILE A 580 11.04 -0.26 -16.26
C ILE A 580 9.99 -1.35 -16.00
N SER A 581 9.25 -1.77 -17.04
CA SER A 581 8.27 -2.86 -16.96
C SER A 581 8.90 -4.15 -16.46
N LYS A 582 10.04 -4.54 -17.05
CA LYS A 582 10.75 -5.76 -16.67
C LYS A 582 11.27 -5.69 -15.23
N ARG A 583 11.84 -4.55 -14.81
CA ARG A 583 12.33 -4.33 -13.44
C ARG A 583 11.24 -4.58 -12.40
N PHE A 584 10.00 -4.22 -12.71
CA PHE A 584 8.88 -4.28 -11.80
C PHE A 584 7.94 -5.48 -12.02
N ASN A 585 8.39 -6.52 -12.74
CA ASN A 585 7.60 -7.71 -13.11
C ASN A 585 6.23 -7.39 -13.73
N ARG A 586 6.17 -6.34 -14.56
CA ARG A 586 4.94 -5.94 -15.24
C ARG A 586 4.78 -6.74 -16.52
N ARG A 587 3.54 -7.15 -16.79
CA ARG A 587 3.20 -7.96 -17.97
C ARG A 587 3.07 -7.10 -19.24
N SER A 588 2.88 -5.79 -19.09
CA SER A 588 2.79 -4.87 -20.22
C SER A 588 3.42 -3.51 -19.91
N VAL A 589 3.83 -2.80 -20.96
CA VAL A 589 4.31 -1.42 -20.88
C VAL A 589 3.21 -0.47 -20.40
N ALA A 590 1.95 -0.74 -20.74
CA ALA A 590 0.80 0.04 -20.29
C ALA A 590 0.70 0.14 -18.75
N GLN A 591 1.05 -0.94 -18.04
CA GLN A 591 1.08 -0.98 -16.57
C GLN A 591 2.17 -0.09 -15.97
N SER A 592 3.22 0.26 -16.72
CA SER A 592 4.29 1.13 -16.19
C SER A 592 3.88 2.58 -16.08
N TYR A 593 3.05 3.04 -17.01
CA TYR A 593 2.52 4.41 -17.01
C TYR A 593 1.48 4.69 -15.92
N GLU A 594 0.89 3.68 -15.28
CA GLU A 594 0.00 3.88 -14.11
C GLU A 594 0.75 4.47 -12.89
N TYR A 595 2.08 4.39 -12.92
CA TYR A 595 2.99 4.75 -11.84
C TYR A 595 3.91 5.93 -12.21
N ASP A 596 3.73 6.54 -13.38
CA ASP A 596 4.49 7.72 -13.84
C ASP A 596 3.79 9.01 -13.35
N HIS A 597 4.53 9.84 -12.60
CA HIS A 597 4.01 11.02 -11.91
C HIS A 597 4.76 12.32 -12.27
N ARG A 598 5.49 12.37 -13.39
CA ARG A 598 6.25 13.56 -13.83
C ARG A 598 5.39 14.82 -14.02
N SER A 599 6.01 15.98 -13.79
CA SER A 599 5.42 17.30 -14.06
C SER A 599 5.44 17.65 -15.55
N LEU A 600 4.66 18.66 -15.96
CA LEU A 600 4.58 19.08 -17.37
C LEU A 600 5.93 19.52 -17.95
N ALA A 601 6.77 20.19 -17.15
CA ALA A 601 8.10 20.60 -17.58
C ALA A 601 9.04 19.40 -17.80
N GLU A 602 9.04 18.45 -16.86
CA GLU A 602 9.84 17.21 -16.94
C GLU A 602 9.38 16.29 -18.09
N ASP A 603 8.08 16.27 -18.42
CA ASP A 603 7.56 15.57 -19.59
C ASP A 603 8.05 16.19 -20.90
N LEU A 604 8.14 17.52 -20.97
CA LEU A 604 8.58 18.23 -22.17
C LEU A 604 10.08 18.03 -22.41
N GLU A 605 10.90 18.05 -21.36
CA GLU A 605 12.35 17.80 -21.45
C GLU A 605 12.71 16.43 -22.07
N GLN A 606 11.82 15.44 -21.97
CA GLN A 606 12.02 14.12 -22.56
C GLN A 606 11.50 13.94 -23.99
N ILE A 607 10.81 14.95 -24.52
CA ILE A 607 10.42 14.91 -25.93
C ILE A 607 11.67 15.23 -26.74
N GLU A 608 12.31 14.17 -27.24
CA GLU A 608 13.50 14.29 -28.08
C GLU A 608 13.20 15.15 -29.31
N ILE A 609 13.91 16.27 -29.40
CA ILE A 609 14.09 17.05 -30.63
C ILE A 609 15.53 16.79 -31.07
N PRO A 610 15.77 16.46 -32.35
CA PRO A 610 17.13 16.31 -32.87
C PRO A 610 17.99 17.54 -32.52
N GLN A 611 19.22 17.32 -32.05
CA GLN A 611 20.05 18.38 -31.47
C GLN A 611 20.36 19.51 -32.47
N ASP A 612 20.48 19.19 -33.74
CA ASP A 612 20.60 20.14 -34.86
C ASP A 612 19.34 21.01 -35.04
N ILE A 613 18.16 20.42 -34.85
CA ILE A 613 16.87 21.12 -34.87
C ILE A 613 16.69 21.97 -33.61
N GLU A 614 17.07 21.48 -32.43
CA GLU A 614 17.00 22.24 -31.18
C GLU A 614 17.91 23.49 -31.20
N ILE A 615 19.13 23.35 -31.75
CA ILE A 615 20.05 24.47 -31.99
C ILE A 615 19.45 25.46 -33.00
N MET A 616 18.81 24.96 -34.06
CA MET A 616 18.16 25.79 -35.08
C MET A 616 16.98 26.59 -34.52
N LEU A 617 16.15 25.97 -33.68
CA LEU A 617 14.93 26.55 -33.13
C LEU A 617 15.18 27.57 -31.99
N GLY A 618 16.24 27.39 -31.19
CA GLY A 618 16.43 28.16 -29.97
C GLY A 618 15.45 27.79 -28.84
N GLU A 619 15.61 28.35 -27.65
CA GLU A 619 14.94 27.88 -26.42
C GLU A 619 13.39 27.95 -26.49
N LYS A 620 12.86 29.08 -26.95
CA LYS A 620 11.40 29.31 -27.02
C LYS A 620 10.72 28.45 -28.07
N ALA A 621 11.24 28.43 -29.30
CA ALA A 621 10.65 27.63 -30.38
C ALA A 621 10.81 26.12 -30.13
N SER A 622 11.90 25.70 -29.47
CA SER A 622 12.08 24.30 -29.02
C SER A 622 11.04 23.90 -27.96
N THR A 623 10.66 24.81 -27.06
CA THR A 623 9.60 24.55 -26.08
C THR A 623 8.24 24.39 -26.77
N VAL A 624 7.92 25.25 -27.74
CA VAL A 624 6.69 25.13 -28.55
C VAL A 624 6.69 23.85 -29.38
N ALA A 625 7.82 23.48 -29.99
CA ALA A 625 7.96 22.21 -30.73
C ALA A 625 7.68 20.99 -29.83
N ARG A 626 8.20 20.98 -28.60
CA ARG A 626 7.93 19.93 -27.61
C ARG A 626 6.45 19.89 -27.23
N LEU A 627 5.82 21.04 -27.02
CA LEU A 627 4.39 21.13 -26.73
C LEU A 627 3.53 20.60 -27.88
N ILE A 628 3.88 20.91 -29.13
CA ILE A 628 3.17 20.41 -30.33
C ILE A 628 3.35 18.90 -30.47
N LYS A 629 4.59 18.40 -30.40
CA LYS A 629 4.91 16.98 -30.54
C LYS A 629 4.33 16.13 -29.40
N GLY A 630 4.20 16.72 -28.21
CA GLY A 630 3.52 16.12 -27.06
C GLY A 630 1.98 16.19 -27.11
N GLY A 631 1.38 16.85 -28.11
CA GLY A 631 -0.06 17.07 -28.22
C GLY A 631 -0.63 17.97 -27.12
N LYS A 632 0.21 18.81 -26.50
CA LYS A 632 -0.11 19.64 -25.33
C LYS A 632 -0.33 21.12 -25.69
N ALA A 633 -0.29 21.49 -26.97
CA ALA A 633 -0.63 22.80 -27.49
C ALA A 633 -1.63 22.70 -28.66
N ARG A 634 -2.50 23.70 -28.79
CA ARG A 634 -3.47 23.88 -29.90
C ARG A 634 -3.50 25.36 -30.29
N GLY A 635 -3.85 25.66 -31.53
CA GLY A 635 -4.00 27.04 -32.02
C GLY A 635 -3.42 27.25 -33.42
N PRO A 636 -3.55 28.47 -33.99
CA PRO A 636 -3.22 28.75 -35.40
C PRO A 636 -1.80 28.37 -35.82
N ILE A 637 -0.81 28.60 -34.94
CA ILE A 637 0.59 28.22 -35.17
C ILE A 637 0.75 26.69 -35.17
N VAL A 638 0.02 25.96 -34.30
CA VAL A 638 0.05 24.49 -34.24
C VAL A 638 -0.61 23.89 -35.48
N ASP A 639 -1.75 24.44 -35.90
CA ASP A 639 -2.48 23.99 -37.09
C ASP A 639 -1.69 24.26 -38.37
N ALA A 640 -1.01 25.40 -38.44
CA ALA A 640 -0.10 25.74 -39.54
C ALA A 640 1.14 24.82 -39.53
N PHE A 641 1.76 24.60 -38.37
CA PHE A 641 2.88 23.68 -38.22
C PHE A 641 2.52 22.27 -38.70
N GLN A 642 1.40 21.70 -38.25
CA GLN A 642 0.95 20.36 -38.65
C GLN A 642 0.61 20.29 -40.14
N ARG A 643 0.03 21.36 -40.70
CA ARG A 643 -0.27 21.45 -42.12
C ARG A 643 1.00 21.46 -42.97
N ILE A 644 1.95 22.34 -42.63
CA ILE A 644 3.25 22.45 -43.31
C ILE A 644 4.03 21.14 -43.16
N GLN A 645 4.02 20.53 -41.98
CA GLN A 645 4.62 19.22 -41.75
C GLN A 645 4.03 18.15 -42.69
N ALA A 646 2.72 18.15 -42.88
CA ALA A 646 2.03 17.20 -43.75
C ALA A 646 2.22 17.47 -45.26
N THR A 647 2.48 18.71 -45.67
CA THR A 647 2.61 19.10 -47.08
C THR A 647 4.05 19.21 -47.55
N ASP A 648 4.91 19.80 -46.74
CA ASP A 648 6.28 20.22 -47.10
C ASP A 648 7.37 19.54 -46.25
N GLY A 649 6.98 18.73 -45.26
CA GLY A 649 7.88 17.92 -44.43
C GLY A 649 8.43 18.61 -43.17
N ASP A 650 9.11 17.83 -42.33
CA ASP A 650 9.56 18.26 -40.99
C ASP A 650 10.48 19.49 -41.01
N ALA A 651 11.40 19.57 -41.98
CA ALA A 651 12.36 20.67 -42.07
C ALA A 651 11.66 22.02 -42.30
N ALA A 652 10.68 22.07 -43.21
CA ALA A 652 9.88 23.26 -43.49
C ALA A 652 8.99 23.65 -42.30
N ALA A 653 8.44 22.66 -41.58
CA ALA A 653 7.63 22.90 -40.39
C ALA A 653 8.45 23.49 -39.24
N TYR A 654 9.66 22.97 -39.00
CA TYR A 654 10.56 23.52 -37.99
C TYR A 654 11.12 24.90 -38.39
N GLU A 655 11.36 25.15 -39.68
CA GLU A 655 11.77 26.48 -40.14
C GLU A 655 10.65 27.53 -40.00
N TYR A 656 9.40 27.15 -40.28
CA TYR A 656 8.22 27.95 -39.96
C TYR A 656 8.15 28.25 -38.46
N LEU A 657 8.33 27.23 -37.62
CA LEU A 657 8.29 27.40 -36.17
C LEU A 657 9.42 28.31 -35.67
N ARG A 658 10.62 28.19 -36.23
CA ARG A 658 11.75 29.08 -35.91
C ARG A 658 11.42 30.55 -36.20
N ALA A 659 10.75 30.81 -37.31
CA ALA A 659 10.39 32.17 -37.73
C ALA A 659 9.22 32.76 -36.92
N GLU A 660 8.24 31.94 -36.55
CA GLU A 660 6.98 32.41 -35.97
C GLU A 660 6.88 32.24 -34.44
N ALA A 661 7.67 31.35 -33.82
CA ALA A 661 7.58 31.07 -32.39
C ALA A 661 8.32 32.10 -31.50
N ASP A 662 8.94 33.13 -32.08
CA ASP A 662 9.55 34.23 -31.31
C ASP A 662 8.48 35.06 -30.56
N GLY A 663 7.22 35.00 -31.00
CA GLY A 663 6.06 35.57 -30.32
C GLY A 663 5.57 34.79 -29.08
N PHE A 664 6.15 33.63 -28.75
CA PHE A 664 5.74 32.86 -27.57
C PHE A 664 6.11 33.59 -26.27
N HIS A 665 5.09 34.07 -25.55
CA HIS A 665 5.23 34.73 -24.25
C HIS A 665 4.43 34.00 -23.19
N ALA A 666 5.12 33.57 -22.13
CA ALA A 666 4.48 33.13 -20.90
C ALA A 666 3.99 34.37 -20.13
N THR A 667 2.67 34.49 -19.96
CA THR A 667 2.08 35.51 -19.09
C THR A 667 1.79 34.88 -17.73
N PRO A 668 1.65 35.66 -16.63
CA PRO A 668 1.29 35.13 -15.31
C PRO A 668 -0.05 34.37 -15.25
N TYR A 669 -0.83 34.38 -16.33
CA TYR A 669 -2.22 33.94 -16.40
C TYR A 669 -2.48 32.89 -17.49
N GLY A 670 -1.50 32.62 -18.36
CA GLY A 670 -1.63 31.73 -19.51
C GLY A 670 -0.56 31.99 -20.58
N HIS A 671 -0.63 31.32 -21.74
CA HIS A 671 0.31 31.54 -22.85
C HIS A 671 -0.32 32.43 -23.93
N CYS A 672 0.48 33.37 -24.47
CA CYS A 672 0.13 34.08 -25.70
C CYS A 672 0.73 33.35 -26.90
N LEU A 673 -0.12 33.06 -27.90
CA LEU A 673 0.28 32.37 -29.13
C LEU A 673 0.33 33.30 -30.35
N ASN A 674 0.39 34.62 -30.13
CA ASN A 674 0.49 35.59 -31.22
C ASN A 674 1.96 35.90 -31.57
N SER A 675 2.25 36.09 -32.85
CA SER A 675 3.59 36.44 -33.35
C SER A 675 3.85 37.94 -33.11
N PHE A 676 4.84 38.30 -32.27
CA PHE A 676 5.26 39.69 -32.05
C PHE A 676 6.64 39.90 -32.66
N THR A 677 6.70 40.19 -33.95
CA THR A 677 7.99 40.40 -34.63
C THR A 677 8.51 41.83 -34.51
N VAL A 678 7.70 42.81 -34.08
CA VAL A 678 8.13 44.23 -34.11
C VAL A 678 7.61 45.13 -32.95
N ASP A 679 6.53 44.83 -32.24
CA ASP A 679 6.03 45.65 -31.11
C ASP A 679 5.33 44.85 -29.99
N PRO A 680 5.52 45.18 -28.70
CA PRO A 680 4.81 44.53 -27.59
C PRO A 680 3.32 44.90 -27.58
N CYS A 681 2.46 43.97 -27.16
CA CYS A 681 1.01 44.20 -27.08
C CYS A 681 0.67 45.46 -26.25
N PRO A 682 -0.12 46.41 -26.80
CA PRO A 682 -0.44 47.69 -26.14
C PRO A 682 -1.32 47.54 -24.88
N LYS A 683 -1.80 46.33 -24.57
CA LYS A 683 -2.68 46.02 -23.42
C LYS A 683 -1.95 45.35 -22.25
N HIS A 684 -0.62 45.34 -22.22
CA HIS A 684 0.22 45.08 -21.04
C HIS A 684 -0.27 43.94 -20.10
N LEU A 685 -0.40 42.71 -20.62
CA LEU A 685 -0.78 41.49 -19.87
C LEU A 685 -2.27 41.36 -19.46
N GLU A 686 -3.16 42.21 -19.96
CA GLU A 686 -4.62 42.07 -19.77
C GLU A 686 -5.29 41.12 -20.77
N CYS A 687 -4.63 40.01 -21.16
CA CYS A 687 -5.15 39.08 -22.16
C CYS A 687 -6.50 38.43 -21.76
N PHE A 688 -6.78 38.36 -20.45
CA PHE A 688 -8.06 37.89 -19.92
C PHE A 688 -9.24 38.85 -20.22
N ALA A 689 -8.99 40.02 -20.80
CA ALA A 689 -10.00 40.95 -21.28
C ALA A 689 -10.43 40.63 -22.73
N ASP A 690 -10.84 39.39 -22.99
CA ASP A 690 -11.42 38.93 -24.27
C ASP A 690 -10.44 38.85 -25.45
N CYS A 691 -9.14 38.58 -25.18
CA CYS A 691 -8.14 38.41 -26.23
C CYS A 691 -8.19 37.02 -26.85
N ARG A 692 -8.29 36.94 -28.19
CA ARG A 692 -8.35 35.63 -28.88
C ARG A 692 -7.07 34.80 -28.84
N HIS A 693 -5.94 35.44 -28.59
CA HIS A 693 -4.62 34.80 -28.62
C HIS A 693 -4.21 34.16 -27.29
N LEU A 694 -5.03 34.30 -26.25
CA LEU A 694 -4.78 33.67 -24.94
C LEU A 694 -5.14 32.19 -24.98
N SER A 695 -4.27 31.34 -24.44
CA SER A 695 -4.54 29.92 -24.20
C SER A 695 -4.45 29.59 -22.71
N ALA A 696 -5.41 28.81 -22.21
CA ALA A 696 -5.45 28.35 -20.82
C ALA A 696 -4.37 27.30 -20.53
N THR A 697 -3.93 27.19 -19.28
CA THR A 697 -2.77 26.35 -18.90
C THR A 697 -3.02 25.55 -17.63
N GLU A 698 -2.34 24.42 -17.47
CA GLU A 698 -2.36 23.61 -16.22
C GLU A 698 -1.38 24.08 -15.14
N LEU A 699 -0.65 25.18 -15.36
CA LEU A 699 0.37 25.62 -14.42
C LEU A 699 -0.27 26.08 -13.09
N PRO A 700 0.10 25.48 -11.94
CA PRO A 700 -0.47 25.84 -10.64
C PRO A 700 -0.29 27.32 -10.29
N GLU A 701 0.80 27.92 -10.73
CA GLU A 701 1.12 29.34 -10.53
C GLU A 701 0.14 30.24 -11.26
N HIS A 702 -0.22 29.93 -12.52
CA HIS A 702 -1.22 30.68 -13.28
C HIS A 702 -2.59 30.62 -12.62
N ARG A 703 -3.00 29.43 -12.15
CA ARG A 703 -4.26 29.28 -11.43
C ARG A 703 -4.28 30.07 -10.13
N ARG A 704 -3.20 30.06 -9.34
CA ARG A 704 -3.09 30.88 -8.12
C ARG A 704 -3.18 32.38 -8.42
N ASN A 705 -2.52 32.83 -9.49
CA ASN A 705 -2.56 34.22 -9.93
C ASN A 705 -3.97 34.64 -10.38
N LEU A 706 -4.67 33.76 -11.10
CA LEU A 706 -6.05 33.99 -11.55
C LEU A 706 -7.05 34.04 -10.40
N VAL A 707 -6.95 33.13 -9.42
CA VAL A 707 -7.81 33.15 -8.21
C VAL A 707 -7.56 34.42 -7.39
N ARG A 708 -6.29 34.85 -7.26
CA ARG A 708 -5.95 36.12 -6.59
C ARG A 708 -6.52 37.32 -7.35
N LEU A 709 -6.49 37.29 -8.68
CA LEU A 709 -7.01 38.34 -9.53
C LEU A 709 -8.55 38.40 -9.51
N GLU A 710 -9.21 37.25 -9.50
CA GLU A 710 -10.66 37.11 -9.31
C GLU A 710 -11.11 37.79 -8.00
N GLY A 711 -10.45 37.45 -6.89
CA GLY A 711 -10.75 38.07 -5.59
C GLY A 711 -10.53 39.58 -5.56
N LYS A 712 -9.50 40.09 -6.26
CA LYS A 712 -9.27 41.55 -6.40
C LYS A 712 -10.40 42.25 -7.15
N PHE A 713 -10.89 41.66 -8.25
CA PHE A 713 -11.98 42.26 -9.02
C PHE A 713 -13.33 42.19 -8.30
N GLN A 714 -13.60 41.11 -7.56
CA GLN A 714 -14.80 41.01 -6.71
C GLN A 714 -14.82 42.13 -5.66
N LEU A 715 -13.72 42.35 -4.95
CA LEU A 715 -13.60 43.43 -3.96
C LEU A 715 -13.73 44.83 -4.60
N ALA A 716 -13.16 45.01 -5.80
CA ALA A 716 -13.29 46.26 -6.55
C ALA A 716 -14.75 46.55 -6.95
N LEU A 717 -15.49 45.53 -7.39
CA LEU A 717 -16.91 45.66 -7.74
C LEU A 717 -17.77 46.01 -6.52
N GLU A 718 -17.53 45.39 -5.37
CA GLU A 718 -18.19 45.76 -4.11
C GLU A 718 -17.95 47.24 -3.78
N THR A 719 -16.70 47.69 -3.89
CA THR A 719 -16.31 49.08 -3.63
C THR A 719 -16.96 50.07 -4.61
N ILE A 720 -17.03 49.73 -5.90
CA ILE A 720 -17.66 50.59 -6.92
C ILE A 720 -19.17 50.68 -6.68
N ARG A 721 -19.83 49.55 -6.41
CA ARG A 721 -21.30 49.47 -6.17
C ARG A 721 -21.72 50.17 -4.88
N ALA A 722 -20.85 50.22 -3.86
CA ALA A 722 -21.13 50.93 -2.62
C ALA A 722 -21.11 52.47 -2.76
N ARG A 723 -20.60 53.02 -3.88
CA ARG A 723 -20.57 54.47 -4.11
C ARG A 723 -21.94 54.96 -4.62
N PRO A 724 -22.54 55.99 -4.02
CA PRO A 724 -23.80 56.57 -4.50
C PRO A 724 -23.52 57.53 -5.68
N SER A 725 -23.14 56.98 -6.84
CA SER A 725 -22.96 57.74 -8.09
C SER A 725 -23.61 57.01 -9.26
N THR A 726 -24.23 57.76 -10.16
CA THR A 726 -24.80 57.25 -11.42
C THR A 726 -24.17 57.90 -12.65
N SER A 727 -23.03 58.59 -12.45
CA SER A 727 -22.29 59.26 -13.51
C SER A 727 -21.86 58.29 -14.61
N ILE A 728 -21.66 58.82 -15.82
CA ILE A 728 -21.13 58.03 -16.96
C ILE A 728 -19.78 57.40 -16.59
N GLY A 729 -18.92 58.13 -15.89
CA GLY A 729 -17.64 57.60 -15.40
C GLY A 729 -17.79 56.43 -14.42
N TRP A 730 -18.77 56.49 -13.51
CA TRP A 730 -19.09 55.37 -12.62
C TRP A 730 -19.61 54.15 -13.38
N LYS A 731 -20.52 54.36 -14.35
CA LYS A 731 -21.04 53.27 -15.21
C LYS A 731 -19.93 52.60 -16.01
N ASN A 732 -19.04 53.39 -16.63
CA ASN A 732 -17.90 52.89 -17.37
C ASN A 732 -16.92 52.11 -16.48
N GLN A 733 -16.68 52.60 -15.25
CA GLN A 733 -15.82 51.90 -14.29
C GLN A 733 -16.42 50.56 -13.85
N LEU A 734 -17.74 50.51 -13.63
CA LEU A 734 -18.46 49.30 -13.26
C LEU A 734 -18.41 48.26 -14.40
N GLU A 735 -18.80 48.65 -15.61
CA GLU A 735 -18.78 47.78 -16.79
C GLU A 735 -17.38 47.23 -17.08
N HIS A 736 -16.35 48.07 -16.93
CA HIS A 736 -14.95 47.69 -17.13
C HIS A 736 -14.45 46.63 -16.14
N ALA A 737 -14.89 46.70 -14.88
CA ALA A 737 -14.55 45.73 -13.85
C ALA A 737 -15.35 44.43 -14.00
N GLU A 738 -16.64 44.51 -14.37
CA GLU A 738 -17.50 43.35 -14.63
C GLU A 738 -16.97 42.53 -15.81
N LYS A 739 -16.58 43.19 -16.90
CA LYS A 739 -16.00 42.52 -18.08
C LYS A 739 -14.71 41.77 -17.75
N ARG A 740 -13.82 42.34 -16.92
CA ARG A 740 -12.56 41.69 -16.50
C ARG A 740 -12.79 40.51 -15.56
N LEU A 741 -13.71 40.64 -14.61
CA LEU A 741 -14.07 39.53 -13.73
C LEU A 741 -14.64 38.36 -14.53
N ALA A 742 -15.57 38.63 -15.45
CA ALA A 742 -16.14 37.63 -16.34
C ALA A 742 -15.06 36.93 -17.19
N GLY A 743 -14.10 37.69 -17.70
CA GLY A 743 -12.97 37.14 -18.47
C GLY A 743 -12.06 36.22 -17.63
N VAL A 744 -11.72 36.62 -16.40
CA VAL A 744 -10.92 35.79 -15.47
C VAL A 744 -11.67 34.52 -15.08
N GLN A 745 -12.97 34.61 -14.80
CA GLN A 745 -13.81 33.46 -14.47
C GLN A 745 -13.95 32.49 -15.64
N LYS A 746 -14.13 33.02 -16.85
CA LYS A 746 -14.17 32.21 -18.08
C LYS A 746 -12.86 31.47 -18.28
N LEU A 747 -11.72 32.14 -18.07
CA LEU A 747 -10.40 31.53 -18.17
C LEU A 747 -10.16 30.46 -17.09
N LEU A 748 -10.60 30.68 -15.84
CA LEU A 748 -10.53 29.69 -14.76
C LEU A 748 -11.36 28.42 -15.03
N ALA A 749 -12.44 28.56 -15.81
CA ALA A 749 -13.33 27.49 -16.24
C ALA A 749 -12.92 26.85 -17.58
N THR A 750 -11.98 27.45 -18.32
CA THR A 750 -11.55 26.96 -19.63
C THR A 750 -10.58 25.80 -19.47
N ALA A 751 -10.78 24.74 -20.26
CA ALA A 751 -9.92 23.57 -20.22
C ALA A 751 -8.49 23.92 -20.68
N PRO A 752 -7.45 23.26 -20.13
CA PRO A 752 -6.07 23.58 -20.48
C PRO A 752 -5.76 23.33 -21.96
N GLY A 753 -5.01 24.25 -22.57
CA GLY A 753 -4.71 24.27 -23.99
C GLY A 753 -5.81 24.85 -24.87
N GLU A 754 -7.02 25.08 -24.33
CA GLU A 754 -8.15 25.67 -25.07
C GLU A 754 -8.16 27.20 -24.97
N HIS A 755 -8.83 27.84 -25.93
CA HIS A 755 -8.97 29.29 -26.00
C HIS A 755 -10.24 29.74 -25.26
N PRO A 756 -10.13 30.57 -24.20
CA PRO A 756 -11.30 31.14 -23.53
C PRO A 756 -12.10 32.11 -24.43
N PHE A 757 -11.47 32.70 -25.44
CA PHE A 757 -12.07 33.74 -26.29
C PHE A 757 -11.82 33.48 -27.79
N PRO A 758 -12.31 32.37 -28.38
CA PRO A 758 -12.00 32.03 -29.77
C PRO A 758 -12.43 33.12 -30.78
N ASP A 759 -13.55 33.77 -30.49
CA ASP A 759 -14.12 34.90 -31.25
C ASP A 759 -13.78 36.27 -30.63
N GLY A 760 -12.83 36.30 -29.70
CA GLY A 760 -12.42 37.52 -28.99
C GLY A 760 -11.71 38.52 -29.90
N ILE A 761 -11.50 39.72 -29.37
CA ILE A 761 -10.81 40.80 -30.08
C ILE A 761 -9.32 40.45 -30.16
N ASP A 762 -8.70 40.73 -31.31
CA ASP A 762 -7.25 40.72 -31.41
C ASP A 762 -6.67 41.97 -30.72
N LEU A 763 -6.33 41.85 -29.44
CA LEU A 763 -5.75 42.95 -28.66
C LEU A 763 -4.32 43.31 -29.07
N SER A 764 -3.70 42.57 -29.98
CA SER A 764 -2.38 42.93 -30.52
C SER A 764 -2.44 44.05 -31.54
N LEU A 765 -3.60 44.28 -32.15
CA LEU A 765 -3.79 45.34 -33.11
C LEU A 765 -4.09 46.68 -32.39
N PRO A 766 -3.55 47.81 -32.86
CA PRO A 766 -3.92 49.11 -32.33
C PRO A 766 -5.42 49.36 -32.57
N PRO A 767 -6.12 50.03 -31.64
CA PRO A 767 -7.52 50.39 -31.83
C PRO A 767 -7.68 51.22 -33.12
N GLN A 768 -8.75 50.97 -33.89
CA GLN A 768 -9.10 51.81 -35.04
C GLN A 768 -9.32 53.24 -34.55
N ARG A 769 -8.59 54.21 -35.14
CA ARG A 769 -8.74 55.64 -34.85
C ARG A 769 -10.19 56.06 -35.05
N GLY A 770 -10.77 56.72 -34.05
CA GLY A 770 -12.10 57.31 -34.16
C GLY A 770 -12.08 58.59 -35.00
N VAL A 771 -13.23 59.00 -35.52
CA VAL A 771 -13.42 60.22 -36.34
C VAL A 771 -13.10 61.53 -35.56
N LEU A 772 -12.73 61.44 -34.28
CA LEU A 772 -12.41 62.57 -33.40
C LEU A 772 -10.98 62.53 -32.85
N ASP A 773 -10.15 61.58 -33.28
CA ASP A 773 -8.74 61.49 -32.83
C ASP A 773 -7.81 62.17 -33.85
N ASP A 774 -7.80 63.51 -33.82
CA ASP A 774 -6.67 64.37 -34.27
C ASP A 774 -6.09 65.11 -33.05
#